data_AF-A0A1Y2ZTQ3-F1
#
_entry.id   AF-A0A1Y2ZTQ3-F1
#
_cell.length_a   1.000
_cell.length_b   1.000
_cell.length_c   1.000
_cell.angle_alpha   90.00
_cell.angle_beta   90.00
_cell.angle_gamma   90.00
#
_symmetry.space_group_name_H-M   'P 1'
#
loop_
_entity.id
_entity.type
_entity.pdbx_description
1 polymer ?
#
loop_
_entity_poly.entity_id
_entity_poly.type
_entity_poly.pdbx_seq_one_letter_code
_entity_poly.pdbx_strand_id
1 'polypeptide(L)'
;MTAQLHVIANNVTEIPFQDASMDIWDTKYRLKTKDGDAIDGSIDETYQRVAKALSEVEKTEAKQKQYYKEFLWALRQGVIPAGRITSNAGALAHKPSTSTINCTVSGTIEDSMDDILHKVHEAGLTLKAGCGIGYEFSTLRPKDAYVSGAGAYTSGPLSFMDIYDKMCFTVSSAGGRRGAQMATFDIAHPDVVEFIRAKREDGRLRQFNLSLLITAEFMLAVKNDAQWALSFPVTQKEVKVDKLDLHDTNLIVWRDLPSTENYVLNDAGLVACKITKTIPARRLWDIIMSSTYDYAEPGFILIDKVNEMNNNWYCEKIRATNPCVTADTRLHTQYGMVKIGDLYANGAKLDVTVDNRALELENKGTSVRPAKPAFMTSQSADVYRVTTKDGYEIKATEWHDFYTDKGKIKLKDLKLGDKLLIQSGKGQFGTQGDKNFGTLLGLITGDGHFTNRGKNQQAAIISLWNNDRVFAPQLVGYINQLLAVSNIATSSLKKSHTVSAVAVPERNMVMIRSILLARLLELYGFNKDSKLSVPEVIWQGSEDCVKGYLSALFQADGTVQRDDKNSYCTIRLASSYPALLKDVQMLLSNFGIFCRILERRKASFRNLPDGKGGQKAYACKADYELIIGSESRDIFMREIGFLGTEKNEKYAEWAEQRTRANENNFISPIVSIQYIGKEAVFDTTQDDHNTLIFNGIVTGNCGEQPLPPYGSCLLGSINLTRFVKKPFTSEAHFDWDNYRKTIRIFTRMLDNVVEINGLPLPQQREEIISKRRHGMGYLGLGSTVTMLGMRYGDAHSVQFTEDVTKILAIEGWKEGLTLAKEKGAAPIMEQSFTVTSAMLHQRPEMITDGYKVGDSITGKVLHAKYSRYMQQLAHEEPELVAELIETGARFTHHSSIAPTGTISLSLANNASNGIEPSFAHHYSRNIIRQGKKSKEKIDVFSFELLAYREMVNADAMPYSDNPDHQLPAYFIAADDVTPKQHVDIQAAAQKWIDSSISKTANVPTDFPYEDFKDIYQYAYDKGLKGCTTFRFNPEVFQGVLVKASDLENTTYQFTLEDGEVIELKGNDEIEYDGEIHSAANLFDALKEGYYGKL
;
A
#
# COMPACT_ATOMS: atom_id res chain seq x y z
N MET A 1 26.28 47.76 -7.92
CA MET A 1 25.06 46.93 -8.08
C MET A 1 25.19 46.20 -9.40
N THR A 2 25.23 44.87 -9.40
CA THR A 2 25.14 44.05 -10.61
C THR A 2 23.72 43.54 -10.73
N ALA A 3 22.93 44.10 -11.64
CA ALA A 3 21.58 43.59 -11.91
C ALA A 3 21.69 42.19 -12.53
N GLN A 4 21.08 41.19 -11.89
CA GLN A 4 20.92 39.87 -12.49
C GLN A 4 19.70 39.91 -13.42
N LEU A 5 19.94 39.78 -14.72
CA LEU A 5 18.88 39.56 -15.70
C LEU A 5 18.42 38.10 -15.59
N HIS A 6 17.27 37.89 -14.94
CA HIS A 6 16.57 36.61 -14.99
C HIS A 6 15.84 36.49 -16.33
N VAL A 7 16.02 35.36 -17.01
CA VAL A 7 15.24 35.00 -18.21
C VAL A 7 13.96 34.35 -17.72
N ILE A 8 12.82 35.04 -17.87
CA ILE A 8 11.51 34.49 -17.52
C ILE A 8 11.14 33.42 -18.56
N ALA A 9 10.76 32.23 -18.10
CA ALA A 9 10.29 31.15 -18.95
C ALA A 9 8.98 31.54 -19.65
N ASN A 10 8.92 31.45 -20.99
CA ASN A 10 7.75 31.83 -21.77
C ASN A 10 6.87 30.62 -22.14
N ASN A 11 7.32 29.40 -21.87
CA ASN A 11 6.63 28.17 -22.24
C ASN A 11 6.72 27.09 -21.16
N VAL A 12 5.66 26.30 -21.01
CA VAL A 12 5.52 25.26 -19.97
C VAL A 12 6.58 24.14 -20.10
N THR A 13 7.12 23.96 -21.32
CA THR A 13 8.23 23.03 -21.60
C THR A 13 9.57 23.47 -21.00
N GLU A 14 9.70 24.73 -20.59
CA GLU A 14 10.95 25.31 -20.07
C GLU A 14 11.06 25.21 -18.54
N ILE A 15 9.96 24.92 -17.84
CA ILE A 15 9.93 24.68 -16.39
C ILE A 15 10.89 23.52 -16.03
N PRO A 16 11.94 23.74 -15.23
CA PRO A 16 12.90 22.70 -14.87
C PRO A 16 12.26 21.52 -14.15
N PHE A 17 12.83 20.33 -14.34
CA PHE A 17 12.49 19.16 -13.53
C PHE A 17 12.97 19.37 -12.09
N GLN A 18 12.04 19.34 -11.13
CA GLN A 18 12.39 19.40 -9.72
C GLN A 18 13.12 18.12 -9.28
N ASP A 19 13.90 18.20 -8.20
CA ASP A 19 14.77 17.08 -7.78
C ASP A 19 13.98 15.78 -7.50
N ALA A 20 12.70 15.88 -7.10
CA ALA A 20 11.78 14.74 -6.96
C ALA A 20 11.54 13.96 -8.24
N SER A 21 11.53 14.65 -9.36
CA SER A 21 11.19 14.05 -10.63
C SER A 21 12.40 13.31 -11.21
N MET A 22 13.57 13.97 -11.15
CA MET A 22 14.86 13.38 -11.53
C MET A 22 15.26 12.18 -10.66
N ASP A 23 15.02 12.24 -9.35
CA ASP A 23 15.28 11.15 -8.40
C ASP A 23 14.57 9.85 -8.82
N ILE A 24 13.24 9.94 -8.93
CA ILE A 24 12.37 8.78 -9.07
C ILE A 24 12.56 8.14 -10.45
N TRP A 25 12.95 8.93 -11.46
CA TRP A 25 13.44 8.41 -12.73
C TRP A 25 14.73 7.58 -12.58
N ASP A 26 15.78 8.08 -11.90
CA ASP A 26 17.05 7.34 -11.73
C ASP A 26 16.83 5.99 -11.05
N THR A 27 15.92 5.93 -10.08
CA THR A 27 15.73 4.72 -9.27
C THR A 27 14.81 3.69 -9.93
N LYS A 28 13.78 4.10 -10.70
CA LYS A 28 12.75 3.18 -11.26
C LYS A 28 12.80 2.94 -12.76
N TYR A 29 13.28 3.91 -13.54
CA TYR A 29 13.05 3.99 -14.98
C TYR A 29 14.33 4.05 -15.82
N ARG A 30 15.40 4.62 -15.26
CA ARG A 30 16.75 4.55 -15.82
C ARG A 30 17.24 3.11 -15.89
N LEU A 31 17.60 2.63 -17.09
CA LEU A 31 18.18 1.30 -17.25
C LEU A 31 19.62 1.27 -16.71
N LYS A 32 19.93 0.20 -15.98
CA LYS A 32 21.24 -0.08 -15.37
C LYS A 32 21.69 -1.51 -15.65
N THR A 33 22.99 -1.77 -15.64
CA THR A 33 23.56 -3.13 -15.71
C THR A 33 23.22 -3.94 -14.45
N LYS A 34 23.49 -5.25 -14.45
CA LYS A 34 23.39 -6.09 -13.24
C LYS A 34 24.30 -5.59 -12.10
N ASP A 35 25.38 -4.88 -12.45
CA ASP A 35 26.42 -4.40 -11.55
C ASP A 35 26.14 -2.95 -11.08
N GLY A 36 25.11 -2.31 -11.64
CA GLY A 36 24.58 -1.00 -11.22
C GLY A 36 24.93 0.18 -12.15
N ASP A 37 25.78 -0.02 -13.16
CA ASP A 37 26.21 1.03 -14.09
C ASP A 37 25.03 1.55 -14.92
N ALA A 38 24.94 2.86 -15.09
CA ALA A 38 23.89 3.48 -15.90
C ALA A 38 24.08 3.17 -17.39
N ILE A 39 23.02 2.67 -18.03
CA ILE A 39 22.95 2.50 -19.49
C ILE A 39 22.29 3.71 -20.14
N ASP A 40 21.25 4.27 -19.51
CA ASP A 40 20.71 5.58 -19.91
C ASP A 40 21.46 6.68 -19.14
N GLY A 41 22.07 7.67 -19.80
CA GLY A 41 22.71 8.82 -19.14
C GLY A 41 21.73 9.83 -18.54
N SER A 42 20.55 10.00 -19.15
CA SER A 42 19.56 11.04 -18.87
C SER A 42 18.13 10.57 -19.15
N ILE A 43 17.11 11.34 -18.72
CA ILE A 43 15.70 11.09 -19.07
C ILE A 43 15.54 10.99 -20.60
N ASP A 44 16.25 11.84 -21.35
CA ASP A 44 16.21 11.81 -22.80
C ASP A 44 16.81 10.53 -23.38
N GLU A 45 17.86 9.97 -22.78
CA GLU A 45 18.40 8.67 -23.20
C GLU A 45 17.48 7.50 -22.83
N THR A 46 16.75 7.56 -21.72
CA THR A 46 15.62 6.64 -21.47
C THR A 46 14.58 6.77 -22.59
N TYR A 47 14.25 7.99 -23.03
CA TYR A 47 13.34 8.21 -24.15
C TYR A 47 13.91 7.67 -25.47
N GLN A 48 15.20 7.86 -25.75
CA GLN A 48 15.88 7.29 -26.92
C GLN A 48 15.86 5.76 -26.89
N ARG A 49 16.12 5.12 -25.74
CA ARG A 49 16.02 3.65 -25.58
C ARG A 49 14.60 3.15 -25.86
N VAL A 50 13.59 3.77 -25.24
CA VAL A 50 12.18 3.36 -25.38
C VAL A 50 11.70 3.59 -26.82
N ALA A 51 11.98 4.77 -27.40
CA ALA A 51 11.69 5.06 -28.80
C ALA A 51 12.39 4.09 -29.76
N LYS A 52 13.66 3.75 -29.51
CA LYS A 52 14.40 2.77 -30.31
C LYS A 52 13.74 1.40 -30.25
N ALA A 53 13.57 0.83 -29.06
CA ALA A 53 13.02 -0.51 -28.88
C ALA A 53 11.60 -0.66 -29.46
N LEU A 54 10.78 0.39 -29.39
CA LEU A 54 9.44 0.39 -30.00
C LEU A 54 9.47 0.70 -31.50
N SER A 55 10.48 1.39 -32.01
CA SER A 55 10.66 1.59 -33.46
C SER A 55 11.21 0.35 -34.17
N GLU A 56 12.05 -0.46 -33.51
CA GLU A 56 12.65 -1.69 -34.07
C GLU A 56 11.60 -2.75 -34.45
N VAL A 57 10.39 -2.66 -33.89
CA VAL A 57 9.19 -3.44 -34.25
C VAL A 57 8.70 -3.17 -35.69
N GLU A 58 9.03 -2.00 -36.27
CA GLU A 58 8.59 -1.63 -37.61
C GLU A 58 9.32 -2.42 -38.70
N LYS A 59 8.58 -2.92 -39.70
CA LYS A 59 9.06 -3.94 -40.67
C LYS A 59 10.18 -3.52 -41.61
N THR A 60 10.52 -2.23 -41.71
CA THR A 60 11.56 -1.73 -42.64
C THR A 60 12.43 -0.67 -41.98
N GLU A 61 13.73 -0.66 -42.30
CA GLU A 61 14.71 0.29 -41.74
C GLU A 61 14.30 1.76 -41.95
N ALA A 62 13.60 2.07 -43.05
CA ALA A 62 13.03 3.38 -43.31
C ALA A 62 11.95 3.76 -42.28
N LYS A 63 11.01 2.86 -41.98
CA LYS A 63 9.98 3.06 -40.95
C LYS A 63 10.57 3.08 -39.54
N GLN A 64 11.55 2.23 -39.25
CA GLN A 64 12.31 2.28 -37.98
C GLN A 64 12.94 3.67 -37.78
N LYS A 65 13.65 4.19 -38.79
CA LYS A 65 14.27 5.54 -38.76
C LYS A 65 13.27 6.70 -38.73
N GLN A 66 12.06 6.51 -39.26
CA GLN A 66 10.97 7.48 -39.15
C GLN A 66 10.40 7.47 -37.73
N TYR A 67 9.83 6.35 -37.31
CA TYR A 67 9.09 6.26 -36.05
C TYR A 67 9.99 6.37 -34.81
N TYR A 68 11.29 6.06 -34.90
CA TYR A 68 12.25 6.46 -33.87
C TYR A 68 12.22 7.97 -33.59
N LYS A 69 12.20 8.81 -34.63
CA LYS A 69 12.17 10.27 -34.48
C LYS A 69 10.82 10.76 -33.96
N GLU A 70 9.73 10.17 -34.43
CA GLU A 70 8.37 10.53 -34.01
C GLU A 70 8.11 10.12 -32.55
N PHE A 71 8.43 8.88 -32.17
CA PHE A 71 8.32 8.40 -30.79
C PHE A 71 9.19 9.23 -29.84
N LEU A 72 10.44 9.53 -30.20
CA LEU A 72 11.32 10.39 -29.41
C LEU A 72 10.78 11.83 -29.30
N TRP A 73 10.19 12.38 -30.37
CA TRP A 73 9.51 13.68 -30.31
C TRP A 73 8.31 13.66 -29.36
N ALA A 74 7.47 12.62 -29.43
CA ALA A 74 6.26 12.51 -28.61
C ALA A 74 6.58 12.30 -27.12
N LEU A 75 7.59 11.48 -26.77
CA LEU A 75 8.10 11.34 -25.40
C LEU A 75 8.57 12.71 -24.85
N ARG A 76 9.26 13.51 -25.67
CA ARG A 76 9.64 14.89 -25.33
C ARG A 76 8.45 15.87 -25.23
N GLN A 77 7.31 15.59 -25.87
CA GLN A 77 6.06 16.34 -25.68
C GLN A 77 5.22 15.84 -24.47
N GLY A 78 5.77 14.96 -23.63
CA GLY A 78 5.08 14.48 -22.43
C GLY A 78 4.20 13.25 -22.64
N VAL A 79 4.46 12.44 -23.67
CA VAL A 79 4.02 11.04 -23.68
C VAL A 79 4.79 10.26 -22.63
N ILE A 80 4.07 9.57 -21.76
CA ILE A 80 4.65 8.77 -20.67
C ILE A 80 4.04 7.35 -20.73
N PRO A 81 4.75 6.37 -21.31
CA PRO A 81 4.35 4.97 -21.26
C PRO A 81 4.29 4.46 -19.81
N ALA A 82 3.44 3.46 -19.54
CA ALA A 82 3.35 2.86 -18.21
C ALA A 82 4.70 2.37 -17.69
N GLY A 83 4.84 2.36 -16.36
CA GLY A 83 6.14 2.18 -15.71
C GLY A 83 6.89 0.89 -16.07
N ARG A 84 6.18 -0.21 -16.38
CA ARG A 84 6.81 -1.45 -16.87
C ARG A 84 7.38 -1.29 -18.27
N ILE A 85 6.70 -0.60 -19.18
CA ILE A 85 7.17 -0.28 -20.54
C ILE A 85 8.47 0.53 -20.46
N THR A 86 8.47 1.65 -19.72
CA THR A 86 9.63 2.55 -19.58
C THR A 86 10.84 1.85 -18.94
N SER A 87 10.59 0.96 -17.98
CA SER A 87 11.63 0.17 -17.30
C SER A 87 12.20 -0.98 -18.15
N ASN A 88 11.39 -1.61 -19.02
CA ASN A 88 11.71 -2.91 -19.62
C ASN A 88 11.85 -2.89 -21.16
N ALA A 89 11.31 -1.90 -21.87
CA ALA A 89 11.50 -1.77 -23.32
C ALA A 89 13.00 -1.58 -23.64
N GLY A 90 13.54 -2.42 -24.52
CA GLY A 90 14.97 -2.47 -24.85
C GLY A 90 15.87 -3.07 -23.76
N ALA A 91 15.32 -3.57 -22.64
CA ALA A 91 16.10 -4.06 -21.51
C ALA A 91 16.41 -5.57 -21.52
N LEU A 92 16.02 -6.31 -22.57
CA LEU A 92 16.05 -7.79 -22.61
C LEU A 92 17.41 -8.42 -22.26
N ALA A 93 18.52 -7.79 -22.66
CA ALA A 93 19.88 -8.23 -22.32
C ALA A 93 20.21 -8.20 -20.80
N HIS A 94 19.39 -7.52 -20.00
CA HIS A 94 19.53 -7.37 -18.55
C HIS A 94 18.29 -7.85 -17.77
N LYS A 95 17.13 -7.95 -18.44
CA LYS A 95 15.83 -8.36 -17.87
C LYS A 95 15.12 -9.37 -18.81
N PRO A 96 15.63 -10.60 -18.96
CA PRO A 96 15.18 -11.54 -20.00
C PRO A 96 13.83 -12.23 -19.72
N SER A 97 13.19 -11.96 -18.58
CA SER A 97 11.93 -12.64 -18.17
C SER A 97 11.01 -11.68 -17.40
N THR A 98 10.84 -10.46 -17.93
CA THR A 98 9.92 -9.44 -17.40
C THR A 98 8.94 -9.01 -18.47
N SER A 99 7.65 -8.92 -18.13
CA SER A 99 6.65 -8.29 -19.00
C SER A 99 6.81 -6.76 -19.09
N THR A 100 6.36 -6.17 -20.18
CA THR A 100 6.14 -4.71 -20.32
C THR A 100 4.74 -4.27 -19.85
N ILE A 101 3.86 -5.22 -19.54
CA ILE A 101 2.48 -5.04 -19.06
C ILE A 101 2.46 -4.83 -17.53
N ASN A 102 1.50 -4.05 -17.04
CA ASN A 102 1.31 -3.77 -15.61
C ASN A 102 0.43 -4.83 -14.92
N CYS A 103 -0.78 -5.08 -15.45
CA CYS A 103 -1.81 -5.91 -14.81
C CYS A 103 -2.50 -6.84 -15.80
N THR A 104 -3.24 -7.82 -15.28
CA THR A 104 -3.96 -8.85 -16.03
C THR A 104 -5.23 -9.28 -15.28
N VAL A 105 -6.07 -10.11 -15.89
CA VAL A 105 -7.14 -10.85 -15.21
C VAL A 105 -6.99 -12.36 -15.50
N SER A 106 -7.36 -13.20 -14.53
CA SER A 106 -7.40 -14.66 -14.65
C SER A 106 -8.31 -15.12 -15.79
N GLY A 107 -8.13 -16.33 -16.31
CA GLY A 107 -9.23 -17.00 -17.03
C GLY A 107 -10.46 -17.19 -16.12
N THR A 108 -11.64 -17.39 -16.71
CA THR A 108 -12.86 -17.79 -15.99
C THR A 108 -12.56 -19.01 -15.12
N ILE A 109 -12.91 -18.96 -13.83
CA ILE A 109 -12.72 -20.08 -12.91
C ILE A 109 -13.95 -20.99 -13.03
N GLU A 110 -13.80 -22.16 -13.63
CA GLU A 110 -14.90 -23.11 -13.76
C GLU A 110 -15.16 -23.84 -12.43
N ASP A 111 -16.42 -24.22 -12.19
CA ASP A 111 -16.90 -24.81 -10.93
C ASP A 111 -16.48 -26.28 -10.75
N SER A 112 -15.16 -26.51 -10.72
CA SER A 112 -14.53 -27.82 -10.55
C SER A 112 -13.20 -27.68 -9.80
N MET A 113 -12.86 -28.67 -8.96
CA MET A 113 -11.61 -28.67 -8.20
C MET A 113 -10.36 -28.62 -9.10
N ASP A 114 -10.43 -29.23 -10.28
CA ASP A 114 -9.32 -29.28 -11.23
C ASP A 114 -9.03 -27.90 -11.83
N ASP A 115 -10.05 -27.21 -12.35
CA ASP A 115 -9.86 -25.86 -12.91
C ASP A 115 -9.56 -24.82 -11.83
N ILE A 116 -10.21 -24.88 -10.66
CA ILE A 116 -9.89 -24.01 -9.52
C ILE A 116 -8.40 -24.07 -9.19
N LEU A 117 -7.80 -25.26 -9.11
CA LEU A 117 -6.37 -25.42 -8.83
C LEU A 117 -5.48 -25.11 -10.05
N HIS A 118 -5.99 -25.31 -11.28
CA HIS A 118 -5.30 -24.91 -12.50
C HIS A 118 -5.13 -23.38 -12.59
N LYS A 119 -6.22 -22.62 -12.37
CA LYS A 119 -6.22 -21.16 -12.35
C LYS A 119 -5.34 -20.59 -11.23
N VAL A 120 -5.27 -21.25 -10.07
CA VAL A 120 -4.28 -20.96 -9.01
C VAL A 120 -2.83 -21.08 -9.53
N HIS A 121 -2.51 -22.10 -10.34
CA HIS A 121 -1.19 -22.25 -10.96
C HIS A 121 -0.92 -21.19 -12.06
N GLU A 122 -1.88 -20.93 -12.94
CA GLU A 122 -1.77 -19.88 -13.97
C GLU A 122 -1.55 -18.49 -13.40
N ALA A 123 -2.25 -18.17 -12.31
CA ALA A 123 -2.03 -16.97 -11.53
C ALA A 123 -0.60 -16.88 -10.99
N GLY A 124 -0.04 -17.98 -10.48
CA GLY A 124 1.35 -18.03 -10.03
C GLY A 124 2.36 -17.75 -11.16
N LEU A 125 2.13 -18.27 -12.37
CA LEU A 125 2.96 -17.92 -13.53
C LEU A 125 2.81 -16.44 -13.94
N THR A 126 1.60 -15.89 -13.81
CA THR A 126 1.26 -14.50 -14.13
C THR A 126 1.93 -13.51 -13.19
N LEU A 127 1.73 -13.70 -11.88
CA LEU A 127 2.39 -12.93 -10.82
C LEU A 127 3.91 -12.98 -11.00
N LYS A 128 4.46 -14.18 -11.26
CA LYS A 128 5.89 -14.39 -11.51
C LYS A 128 6.47 -13.55 -12.64
N ALA A 129 5.72 -13.16 -13.66
CA ALA A 129 6.23 -12.39 -14.80
C ALA A 129 6.30 -10.86 -14.59
N GLY A 130 5.76 -10.36 -13.47
CA GLY A 130 5.78 -8.93 -13.14
C GLY A 130 4.40 -8.26 -13.02
N CYS A 131 3.31 -9.00 -13.21
CA CYS A 131 1.95 -8.45 -13.36
C CYS A 131 1.13 -8.55 -12.06
N GLY A 132 0.23 -7.60 -11.82
CA GLY A 132 -0.94 -7.80 -10.94
C GLY A 132 -2.02 -8.64 -11.64
N ILE A 133 -2.93 -9.27 -10.88
CA ILE A 133 -3.97 -10.15 -11.45
C ILE A 133 -5.31 -10.08 -10.69
N GLY A 134 -6.39 -9.78 -11.42
CA GLY A 134 -7.76 -9.83 -10.90
C GLY A 134 -8.50 -11.15 -11.17
N TYR A 135 -9.54 -11.42 -10.36
CA TYR A 135 -10.37 -12.64 -10.41
C TYR A 135 -11.86 -12.36 -10.28
N GLU A 136 -12.63 -13.38 -10.66
CA GLU A 136 -14.08 -13.48 -10.59
C GLU A 136 -14.40 -14.80 -9.87
N PHE A 137 -15.25 -14.80 -8.84
CA PHE A 137 -15.53 -16.00 -8.04
C PHE A 137 -17.02 -16.40 -7.98
N SER A 138 -17.87 -15.73 -8.73
CA SER A 138 -19.34 -15.94 -8.75
C SER A 138 -19.77 -17.14 -9.60
N THR A 139 -18.85 -17.68 -10.40
CA THR A 139 -19.01 -18.95 -11.13
C THR A 139 -19.01 -20.17 -10.21
N LEU A 140 -18.45 -20.08 -9.00
CA LEU A 140 -18.35 -21.19 -8.07
C LEU A 140 -19.66 -21.40 -7.31
N ARG A 141 -20.10 -22.66 -7.20
CA ARG A 141 -21.39 -23.01 -6.56
C ARG A 141 -21.44 -22.53 -5.10
N PRO A 142 -22.59 -22.00 -4.65
CA PRO A 142 -22.70 -21.40 -3.33
C PRO A 142 -22.49 -22.42 -2.23
N LYS A 143 -22.16 -21.92 -1.04
CA LYS A 143 -22.05 -22.69 0.19
C LYS A 143 -23.29 -23.58 0.42
N ASP A 144 -23.05 -24.77 0.96
CA ASP A 144 -24.04 -25.84 1.17
C ASP A 144 -24.72 -26.38 -0.12
N ALA A 145 -24.25 -26.02 -1.34
CA ALA A 145 -24.68 -26.69 -2.56
C ALA A 145 -24.10 -28.11 -2.69
N TYR A 146 -24.89 -29.04 -3.22
CA TYR A 146 -24.55 -30.46 -3.33
C TYR A 146 -23.52 -30.75 -4.44
N VAL A 147 -22.60 -31.68 -4.18
CA VAL A 147 -21.52 -32.08 -5.09
C VAL A 147 -21.74 -33.53 -5.51
N SER A 148 -22.47 -33.73 -6.61
CA SER A 148 -22.99 -35.06 -7.01
C SER A 148 -21.93 -36.14 -7.30
N GLY A 149 -20.66 -35.77 -7.51
CA GLY A 149 -19.55 -36.72 -7.65
C GLY A 149 -18.88 -37.12 -6.33
N ALA A 150 -19.08 -36.36 -5.25
CA ALA A 150 -18.47 -36.59 -3.94
C ALA A 150 -19.48 -37.07 -2.87
N GLY A 151 -20.79 -36.92 -3.11
CA GLY A 151 -21.83 -37.26 -2.13
C GLY A 151 -21.88 -36.30 -0.92
N ALA A 152 -21.33 -35.10 -1.08
CA ALA A 152 -21.13 -34.12 -0.02
C ALA A 152 -21.60 -32.72 -0.44
N TYR A 153 -21.52 -31.76 0.46
CA TYR A 153 -21.84 -30.35 0.23
C TYR A 153 -20.55 -29.49 0.19
N THR A 154 -20.58 -28.35 -0.51
CA THR A 154 -19.43 -27.44 -0.65
C THR A 154 -19.36 -26.39 0.45
N SER A 155 -18.15 -25.88 0.72
CA SER A 155 -17.90 -24.69 1.56
C SER A 155 -18.18 -23.36 0.85
N GLY A 156 -18.37 -23.38 -0.47
CA GLY A 156 -18.68 -22.19 -1.28
C GLY A 156 -17.46 -21.37 -1.73
N PRO A 157 -17.66 -20.38 -2.63
CA PRO A 157 -16.60 -19.58 -3.26
C PRO A 157 -15.54 -19.03 -2.32
N LEU A 158 -15.95 -18.39 -1.22
CA LEU A 158 -15.03 -17.65 -0.35
C LEU A 158 -13.94 -18.57 0.27
N SER A 159 -14.24 -19.85 0.51
CA SER A 159 -13.23 -20.82 0.98
C SER A 159 -12.27 -21.30 -0.12
N PHE A 160 -12.65 -21.20 -1.40
CA PHE A 160 -11.72 -21.40 -2.51
C PHE A 160 -10.87 -20.15 -2.74
N MET A 161 -11.42 -18.96 -2.54
CA MET A 161 -10.69 -17.69 -2.60
C MET A 161 -9.52 -17.66 -1.60
N ASP A 162 -9.65 -18.28 -0.42
CA ASP A 162 -8.56 -18.46 0.54
C ASP A 162 -7.34 -19.20 -0.07
N ILE A 163 -7.54 -20.11 -1.03
CA ILE A 163 -6.44 -20.80 -1.74
C ILE A 163 -5.67 -19.82 -2.63
N TYR A 164 -6.38 -18.90 -3.30
CA TYR A 164 -5.76 -17.85 -4.12
C TYR A 164 -5.04 -16.81 -3.26
N ASP A 165 -5.60 -16.45 -2.11
CA ASP A 165 -4.93 -15.65 -1.07
C ASP A 165 -3.61 -16.34 -0.67
N LYS A 166 -3.61 -17.65 -0.38
CA LYS A 166 -2.38 -18.39 -0.03
C LYS A 166 -1.42 -18.63 -1.20
N MET A 167 -1.87 -18.61 -2.46
CA MET A 167 -0.99 -18.72 -3.64
C MET A 167 -0.33 -17.39 -4.02
N CYS A 168 -1.07 -16.28 -4.04
CA CYS A 168 -0.48 -14.96 -4.25
C CYS A 168 0.41 -14.58 -3.06
N PHE A 169 0.04 -15.10 -1.88
CA PHE A 169 0.97 -15.19 -0.79
C PHE A 169 2.23 -15.98 -1.22
N THR A 170 2.15 -17.22 -1.69
CA THR A 170 3.32 -18.03 -2.09
C THR A 170 4.29 -17.41 -3.14
N VAL A 171 3.81 -16.61 -4.11
CA VAL A 171 4.56 -16.34 -5.35
C VAL A 171 5.35 -15.00 -5.39
N SER A 172 6.64 -15.08 -5.77
CA SER A 172 7.49 -13.93 -6.13
C SER A 172 7.23 -13.38 -7.53
N SER A 173 7.16 -12.05 -7.69
CA SER A 173 7.08 -11.39 -9.00
C SER A 173 8.44 -11.03 -9.63
N ALA A 174 8.47 -10.82 -10.96
CA ALA A 174 9.67 -10.40 -11.68
C ALA A 174 9.96 -8.90 -11.51
N GLY A 175 11.25 -8.57 -11.46
CA GLY A 175 11.72 -7.25 -11.06
C GLY A 175 11.32 -6.92 -9.61
N GLY A 176 11.37 -7.92 -8.73
CA GLY A 176 11.36 -7.79 -7.26
C GLY A 176 10.02 -7.60 -6.56
N ARG A 177 8.93 -7.46 -7.30
CA ARG A 177 7.64 -7.11 -6.70
C ARG A 177 6.97 -8.25 -5.94
N ARG A 178 6.00 -7.84 -5.15
CA ARG A 178 5.03 -8.70 -4.45
C ARG A 178 3.96 -9.20 -5.43
N GLY A 179 3.30 -10.31 -5.09
CA GLY A 179 2.04 -10.66 -5.72
C GLY A 179 0.92 -9.69 -5.29
N ALA A 180 -0.09 -9.48 -6.12
CA ALA A 180 -1.10 -8.44 -5.88
C ALA A 180 -2.42 -8.75 -6.62
N GLN A 181 -3.58 -8.76 -5.92
CA GLN A 181 -4.89 -9.23 -6.45
C GLN A 181 -6.13 -8.38 -6.09
N MET A 182 -7.24 -8.62 -6.79
CA MET A 182 -8.60 -8.19 -6.40
C MET A 182 -9.58 -9.28 -6.80
N ALA A 183 -10.59 -9.46 -5.96
CA ALA A 183 -11.68 -10.38 -6.20
C ALA A 183 -12.95 -9.60 -6.51
N THR A 184 -13.73 -10.09 -7.47
CA THR A 184 -15.04 -9.52 -7.78
C THR A 184 -16.15 -10.56 -7.73
N PHE A 185 -17.34 -10.07 -7.39
CA PHE A 185 -18.47 -10.91 -7.00
C PHE A 185 -19.80 -10.32 -7.48
N ASP A 186 -20.69 -11.20 -7.94
CA ASP A 186 -21.94 -10.82 -8.59
C ASP A 186 -23.05 -10.48 -7.59
N ILE A 187 -23.79 -9.41 -7.86
CA ILE A 187 -24.88 -8.94 -7.00
C ILE A 187 -26.05 -9.95 -6.90
N ALA A 188 -26.15 -10.90 -7.84
CA ALA A 188 -27.14 -11.97 -7.80
C ALA A 188 -26.69 -13.26 -7.06
N HIS A 189 -25.41 -13.39 -6.68
CA HIS A 189 -24.90 -14.64 -6.11
C HIS A 189 -25.46 -14.91 -4.70
N PRO A 190 -25.84 -16.15 -4.34
CA PRO A 190 -26.39 -16.46 -3.01
C PRO A 190 -25.52 -16.03 -1.82
N ASP A 191 -24.20 -16.12 -1.97
CA ASP A 191 -23.23 -15.81 -0.91
C ASP A 191 -22.81 -14.32 -0.95
N VAL A 192 -23.44 -13.47 -1.76
CA VAL A 192 -23.08 -12.04 -1.90
C VAL A 192 -23.10 -11.29 -0.56
N VAL A 193 -24.00 -11.68 0.35
CA VAL A 193 -24.07 -11.09 1.70
C VAL A 193 -22.92 -11.55 2.58
N GLU A 194 -22.35 -12.74 2.36
CA GLU A 194 -21.07 -13.13 2.99
C GLU A 194 -19.91 -12.36 2.34
N PHE A 195 -19.89 -12.19 1.01
CA PHE A 195 -18.84 -11.42 0.31
C PHE A 195 -18.77 -9.95 0.75
N ILE A 196 -19.90 -9.23 0.81
CA ILE A 196 -19.96 -7.84 1.30
C ILE A 196 -19.43 -7.75 2.74
N ARG A 197 -19.62 -8.81 3.53
CA ARG A 197 -19.21 -8.88 4.94
C ARG A 197 -17.85 -9.55 5.14
N ALA A 198 -17.15 -9.99 4.09
CA ALA A 198 -15.96 -10.80 4.23
C ALA A 198 -14.79 -10.06 4.91
N LYS A 199 -14.75 -8.73 4.82
CA LYS A 199 -13.79 -7.88 5.58
C LYS A 199 -14.33 -7.34 6.92
N ARG A 200 -15.55 -7.74 7.31
CA ARG A 200 -16.06 -7.65 8.69
C ARG A 200 -15.74 -8.91 9.50
N GLU A 201 -15.19 -9.94 8.86
CA GLU A 201 -14.68 -11.15 9.47
C GLU A 201 -13.14 -11.08 9.50
N ASP A 202 -12.56 -11.11 10.70
CA ASP A 202 -11.12 -10.91 10.84
C ASP A 202 -10.29 -12.03 10.19
N GLY A 203 -9.19 -11.64 9.55
CA GLY A 203 -8.25 -12.54 8.89
C GLY A 203 -8.55 -12.89 7.43
N ARG A 204 -9.80 -12.72 6.97
CA ARG A 204 -10.31 -13.28 5.70
C ARG A 204 -9.97 -12.40 4.48
N LEU A 205 -9.59 -13.04 3.36
CA LEU A 205 -9.40 -12.45 2.02
C LEU A 205 -8.51 -11.17 1.94
N ARG A 206 -7.34 -11.19 2.59
CA ARG A 206 -6.48 -10.00 2.73
C ARG A 206 -5.51 -9.74 1.57
N GLN A 207 -5.38 -10.65 0.59
CA GLN A 207 -4.65 -10.38 -0.67
C GLN A 207 -5.47 -9.66 -1.74
N PHE A 208 -6.76 -9.52 -1.48
CA PHE A 208 -7.72 -8.93 -2.39
C PHE A 208 -8.15 -7.56 -1.91
N ASN A 209 -8.17 -6.58 -2.82
CA ASN A 209 -9.26 -5.60 -2.77
C ASN A 209 -10.55 -6.31 -3.19
N LEU A 210 -11.72 -5.92 -2.68
CA LEU A 210 -13.01 -6.51 -3.03
C LEU A 210 -13.88 -5.49 -3.78
N SER A 211 -14.57 -5.92 -4.83
CA SER A 211 -15.58 -5.11 -5.51
C SER A 211 -16.80 -5.93 -5.95
N LEU A 212 -17.98 -5.33 -5.85
CA LEU A 212 -19.21 -5.88 -6.38
C LEU A 212 -19.41 -5.54 -7.85
N LEU A 213 -20.07 -6.46 -8.53
CA LEU A 213 -20.46 -6.37 -9.93
C LEU A 213 -21.97 -6.14 -9.96
N ILE A 214 -22.33 -4.88 -10.16
CA ILE A 214 -23.67 -4.33 -9.96
C ILE A 214 -24.39 -4.20 -11.30
N THR A 215 -25.54 -4.85 -11.43
CA THR A 215 -26.38 -4.83 -12.63
C THR A 215 -27.35 -3.64 -12.64
N ALA A 216 -27.74 -3.20 -13.84
CA ALA A 216 -28.81 -2.23 -14.04
C ALA A 216 -30.16 -2.78 -13.57
N GLU A 217 -30.38 -4.10 -13.69
CA GLU A 217 -31.54 -4.79 -13.12
C GLU A 217 -31.64 -4.57 -11.59
N PHE A 218 -30.51 -4.72 -10.87
CA PHE A 218 -30.47 -4.44 -9.43
C PHE A 218 -30.71 -2.95 -9.14
N MET A 219 -30.08 -2.03 -9.88
CA MET A 219 -30.32 -0.59 -9.70
C MET A 219 -31.78 -0.20 -9.92
N LEU A 220 -32.46 -0.79 -10.91
CA LEU A 220 -33.89 -0.61 -11.15
C LEU A 220 -34.74 -1.24 -10.04
N ALA A 221 -34.36 -2.42 -9.54
CA ALA A 221 -35.03 -3.05 -8.41
C ALA A 221 -34.92 -2.21 -7.12
N VAL A 222 -33.76 -1.60 -6.86
CA VAL A 222 -33.55 -0.66 -5.75
C VAL A 222 -34.43 0.58 -5.89
N LYS A 223 -34.42 1.23 -7.07
CA LYS A 223 -35.27 2.40 -7.34
C LYS A 223 -36.75 2.09 -7.14
N ASN A 224 -37.23 0.96 -7.67
CA ASN A 224 -38.64 0.54 -7.64
C ASN A 224 -39.08 -0.16 -6.33
N ASP A 225 -38.19 -0.33 -5.34
CA ASP A 225 -38.41 -1.12 -4.11
C ASP A 225 -38.89 -2.57 -4.37
N ALA A 226 -38.35 -3.19 -5.41
CA ALA A 226 -38.69 -4.55 -5.82
C ALA A 226 -37.96 -5.61 -4.98
N GLN A 227 -38.42 -6.85 -5.11
CA GLN A 227 -37.68 -8.00 -4.59
C GLN A 227 -36.52 -8.39 -5.51
N TRP A 228 -35.40 -8.78 -4.91
CA TRP A 228 -34.19 -9.27 -5.58
C TRP A 228 -34.02 -10.77 -5.33
N ALA A 229 -33.93 -11.54 -6.41
CA ALA A 229 -33.70 -12.98 -6.36
C ALA A 229 -32.20 -13.29 -6.33
N LEU A 230 -31.72 -13.80 -5.19
CA LEU A 230 -30.40 -14.43 -5.09
C LEU A 230 -30.50 -15.85 -5.67
N SER A 231 -29.63 -16.17 -6.61
CA SER A 231 -29.84 -17.30 -7.51
C SER A 231 -28.54 -17.83 -8.11
N PHE A 232 -28.49 -19.13 -8.40
CA PHE A 232 -27.32 -19.78 -9.01
C PHE A 232 -27.73 -20.61 -10.24
N PRO A 233 -26.94 -20.66 -11.34
CA PRO A 233 -27.30 -21.40 -12.55
C PRO A 233 -27.53 -22.89 -12.33
N VAL A 234 -28.43 -23.50 -13.12
CA VAL A 234 -28.70 -24.95 -13.10
C VAL A 234 -28.33 -25.66 -14.39
N THR A 235 -27.77 -26.85 -14.24
CA THR A 235 -27.45 -27.74 -15.35
C THR A 235 -28.66 -28.55 -15.80
N GLN A 236 -28.61 -29.02 -17.05
CA GLN A 236 -29.64 -29.91 -17.60
C GLN A 236 -29.75 -31.26 -16.84
N LYS A 237 -28.73 -31.64 -16.06
CA LYS A 237 -28.72 -32.80 -15.16
C LYS A 237 -29.57 -32.54 -13.91
N GLU A 238 -29.37 -31.41 -13.25
CA GLU A 238 -30.12 -31.03 -12.03
C GLU A 238 -31.60 -30.87 -12.31
N VAL A 239 -31.99 -30.23 -13.42
CA VAL A 239 -33.40 -30.15 -13.87
C VAL A 239 -34.07 -31.53 -13.95
N LYS A 240 -33.34 -32.57 -14.39
CA LYS A 240 -33.86 -33.94 -14.51
C LYS A 240 -33.87 -34.72 -13.19
N VAL A 241 -32.94 -34.44 -12.28
CA VAL A 241 -32.80 -35.14 -10.99
C VAL A 241 -33.73 -34.52 -9.94
N ASP A 242 -33.69 -33.21 -9.77
CA ASP A 242 -34.52 -32.44 -8.83
C ASP A 242 -35.96 -32.27 -9.34
N LYS A 243 -36.21 -32.52 -10.64
CA LYS A 243 -37.48 -32.29 -11.35
C LYS A 243 -37.93 -30.82 -11.30
N LEU A 244 -37.01 -29.91 -11.60
CA LEU A 244 -37.27 -28.47 -11.60
C LEU A 244 -38.21 -28.11 -12.76
N ASP A 245 -39.26 -27.35 -12.45
CA ASP A 245 -40.04 -26.65 -13.48
C ASP A 245 -39.29 -25.38 -13.91
N LEU A 246 -39.05 -25.23 -15.21
CA LEU A 246 -38.36 -24.08 -15.80
C LEU A 246 -39.30 -22.89 -16.07
N HIS A 247 -40.60 -23.07 -15.86
CA HIS A 247 -41.64 -22.06 -16.01
C HIS A 247 -42.15 -21.48 -14.68
N ASP A 248 -41.77 -22.08 -13.54
CA ASP A 248 -42.09 -21.51 -12.22
C ASP A 248 -41.16 -20.34 -11.89
N THR A 249 -41.68 -19.12 -12.08
CA THR A 249 -40.98 -17.85 -11.80
C THR A 249 -40.67 -17.61 -10.32
N ASN A 250 -41.18 -18.44 -9.40
CA ASN A 250 -40.83 -18.43 -7.98
C ASN A 250 -39.59 -19.29 -7.69
N LEU A 251 -39.22 -20.19 -8.59
CA LEU A 251 -38.08 -21.10 -8.48
C LEU A 251 -36.95 -20.79 -9.46
N ILE A 252 -37.26 -20.24 -10.63
CA ILE A 252 -36.29 -19.97 -11.71
C ILE A 252 -36.36 -18.50 -12.13
N VAL A 253 -35.19 -17.85 -12.15
CA VAL A 253 -34.96 -16.53 -12.78
C VAL A 253 -33.96 -16.69 -13.93
N TRP A 254 -34.18 -15.98 -15.04
CA TRP A 254 -33.32 -16.04 -16.22
C TRP A 254 -32.29 -14.89 -16.18
N ARG A 255 -30.99 -15.20 -16.18
CA ARG A 255 -29.90 -14.20 -16.00
C ARG A 255 -28.81 -14.27 -17.07
N ASP A 256 -28.14 -13.16 -17.31
CA ASP A 256 -27.02 -13.03 -18.27
C ASP A 256 -25.65 -13.27 -17.59
N LEU A 257 -25.22 -14.53 -17.51
CA LEU A 257 -23.98 -14.95 -16.85
C LEU A 257 -22.73 -14.87 -17.77
N PRO A 258 -21.50 -14.91 -17.21
CA PRO A 258 -20.27 -14.88 -18.01
C PRO A 258 -19.93 -16.22 -18.70
N SER A 259 -20.44 -17.34 -18.18
CA SER A 259 -20.37 -18.66 -18.83
C SER A 259 -21.78 -19.22 -18.98
N THR A 260 -22.07 -19.79 -20.15
CA THR A 260 -23.34 -20.43 -20.51
C THR A 260 -23.19 -21.93 -20.73
N GLU A 261 -21.97 -22.46 -20.67
CA GLU A 261 -21.71 -23.88 -20.96
C GLU A 261 -22.30 -24.80 -19.88
N ASN A 262 -22.85 -25.94 -20.31
CA ASN A 262 -23.48 -26.97 -19.47
C ASN A 262 -24.77 -26.55 -18.70
N TYR A 263 -25.11 -25.26 -18.67
CA TYR A 263 -26.34 -24.73 -18.08
C TYR A 263 -27.52 -24.76 -19.06
N VAL A 264 -28.74 -24.59 -18.54
CA VAL A 264 -29.96 -24.50 -19.36
C VAL A 264 -30.19 -23.07 -19.83
N LEU A 265 -30.45 -22.89 -21.13
CA LEU A 265 -30.67 -21.60 -21.77
C LEU A 265 -32.11 -21.45 -22.29
N ASN A 266 -32.60 -20.22 -22.37
CA ASN A 266 -33.83 -19.88 -23.09
C ASN A 266 -33.52 -19.34 -24.51
N ASP A 267 -34.57 -19.05 -25.28
CA ASP A 267 -34.45 -18.56 -26.67
C ASP A 267 -33.72 -17.21 -26.80
N ALA A 268 -33.59 -16.43 -25.71
CA ALA A 268 -32.81 -15.19 -25.68
C ALA A 268 -31.32 -15.41 -25.30
N GLY A 269 -30.93 -16.65 -24.96
CA GLY A 269 -29.59 -17.02 -24.52
C GLY A 269 -29.32 -16.78 -23.03
N LEU A 270 -30.32 -16.41 -22.24
CA LEU A 270 -30.18 -16.24 -20.78
C LEU A 270 -30.13 -17.60 -20.08
N VAL A 271 -29.39 -17.67 -18.98
CA VAL A 271 -29.21 -18.89 -18.17
C VAL A 271 -30.33 -19.03 -17.14
N ALA A 272 -30.88 -20.24 -17.00
CA ALA A 272 -31.79 -20.60 -15.91
C ALA A 272 -31.02 -20.63 -14.58
N CYS A 273 -31.38 -19.75 -13.65
CA CYS A 273 -30.82 -19.71 -12.30
C CYS A 273 -31.89 -20.09 -11.27
N LYS A 274 -31.61 -21.10 -10.46
CA LYS A 274 -32.45 -21.51 -9.34
C LYS A 274 -32.37 -20.47 -8.25
N ILE A 275 -33.51 -19.89 -7.89
CA ILE A 275 -33.65 -18.94 -6.80
C ILE A 275 -33.40 -19.71 -5.50
N THR A 276 -32.36 -19.31 -4.76
CA THR A 276 -32.05 -19.90 -3.45
C THR A 276 -32.70 -19.09 -2.32
N LYS A 277 -32.85 -17.78 -2.54
CA LYS A 277 -33.39 -16.83 -1.55
C LYS A 277 -33.83 -15.54 -2.23
N THR A 278 -34.85 -14.89 -1.67
CA THR A 278 -35.32 -13.57 -2.10
C THR A 278 -35.08 -12.55 -0.97
N ILE A 279 -34.70 -11.33 -1.33
CA ILE A 279 -34.44 -10.21 -0.40
C ILE A 279 -34.95 -8.90 -1.03
N PRO A 280 -35.53 -7.94 -0.29
CA PRO A 280 -35.84 -6.62 -0.86
C PRO A 280 -34.58 -5.97 -1.42
N ALA A 281 -34.64 -5.43 -2.64
CA ALA A 281 -33.47 -4.89 -3.32
C ALA A 281 -32.86 -3.71 -2.54
N ARG A 282 -33.71 -2.82 -2.00
CA ARG A 282 -33.26 -1.73 -1.11
C ARG A 282 -32.53 -2.27 0.13
N ARG A 283 -33.01 -3.33 0.77
CA ARG A 283 -32.31 -3.94 1.91
C ARG A 283 -30.91 -4.46 1.55
N LEU A 284 -30.71 -4.95 0.32
CA LEU A 284 -29.37 -5.32 -0.14
C LEU A 284 -28.52 -4.08 -0.48
N TRP A 285 -29.13 -3.04 -1.08
CA TRP A 285 -28.49 -1.74 -1.29
C TRP A 285 -27.99 -1.13 0.02
N ASP A 286 -28.83 -1.06 1.05
CA ASP A 286 -28.48 -0.55 2.37
C ASP A 286 -27.31 -1.33 2.98
N ILE A 287 -27.28 -2.66 2.84
CA ILE A 287 -26.15 -3.49 3.30
C ILE A 287 -24.85 -3.11 2.58
N ILE A 288 -24.88 -2.80 1.28
CA ILE A 288 -23.71 -2.35 0.52
C ILE A 288 -23.34 -0.93 0.95
N MET A 289 -24.31 0.01 0.97
CA MET A 289 -24.06 1.42 1.26
C MET A 289 -23.54 1.63 2.67
N SER A 290 -24.08 0.94 3.68
CA SER A 290 -23.45 0.88 5.00
C SER A 290 -22.04 0.33 4.87
N SER A 291 -21.82 -0.82 4.20
CA SER A 291 -20.45 -1.38 4.08
C SER A 291 -19.43 -0.44 3.42
N THR A 292 -19.82 0.33 2.42
CA THR A 292 -18.92 1.33 1.81
C THR A 292 -18.79 2.58 2.70
N TYR A 293 -19.86 3.04 3.36
CA TYR A 293 -19.84 4.16 4.30
C TYR A 293 -19.02 3.84 5.57
N ASP A 294 -18.93 2.57 5.93
CA ASP A 294 -18.29 1.99 7.12
C ASP A 294 -16.84 1.55 6.84
N TYR A 295 -16.62 0.76 5.78
CA TYR A 295 -15.36 0.04 5.51
C TYR A 295 -14.74 0.39 4.14
N ALA A 296 -15.27 1.36 3.38
CA ALA A 296 -14.95 1.69 1.97
C ALA A 296 -14.95 0.49 0.98
N GLU A 297 -15.39 -0.69 1.42
CA GLU A 297 -15.44 -1.92 0.66
C GLU A 297 -16.77 -2.66 0.89
N PRO A 298 -17.28 -3.38 -0.12
CA PRO A 298 -16.69 -3.57 -1.45
C PRO A 298 -16.79 -2.32 -2.34
N GLY A 299 -15.84 -2.15 -3.26
CA GLY A 299 -15.89 -1.15 -4.32
C GLY A 299 -17.01 -1.44 -5.34
N PHE A 300 -17.39 -0.45 -6.14
CA PHE A 300 -18.64 -0.50 -6.91
C PHE A 300 -18.39 -0.47 -8.43
N ILE A 301 -18.56 -1.61 -9.10
CA ILE A 301 -18.38 -1.74 -10.55
C ILE A 301 -19.74 -1.96 -11.21
N LEU A 302 -20.14 -1.07 -12.12
CA LEU A 302 -21.40 -1.17 -12.86
C LEU A 302 -21.22 -2.10 -14.06
N ILE A 303 -21.34 -3.41 -13.79
CA ILE A 303 -20.90 -4.46 -14.69
C ILE A 303 -21.66 -4.46 -16.02
N ASP A 304 -22.94 -4.12 -16.00
CA ASP A 304 -23.74 -3.99 -17.22
C ASP A 304 -23.24 -2.81 -18.06
N LYS A 305 -22.89 -1.67 -17.43
CA LYS A 305 -22.37 -0.50 -18.15
C LYS A 305 -20.95 -0.71 -18.68
N VAL A 306 -20.14 -1.51 -17.98
CA VAL A 306 -18.84 -1.99 -18.48
C VAL A 306 -19.01 -2.81 -19.76
N ASN A 307 -19.96 -3.76 -19.80
CA ASN A 307 -20.10 -4.69 -20.91
C ASN A 307 -20.99 -4.16 -22.05
N GLU A 308 -21.96 -3.28 -21.79
CA GLU A 308 -22.72 -2.55 -22.81
C GLU A 308 -21.79 -1.70 -23.68
N MET A 309 -20.89 -0.96 -23.02
CA MET A 309 -19.93 -0.04 -23.65
C MET A 309 -18.61 -0.73 -24.06
N ASN A 310 -18.51 -2.06 -23.91
CA ASN A 310 -17.37 -2.85 -24.37
C ASN A 310 -17.42 -2.98 -25.89
N ASN A 311 -16.38 -2.55 -26.61
CA ASN A 311 -16.35 -2.71 -28.07
C ASN A 311 -16.31 -4.17 -28.51
N ASN A 312 -15.89 -5.09 -27.63
CA ASN A 312 -15.85 -6.52 -27.83
C ASN A 312 -17.08 -7.26 -27.24
N TRP A 313 -18.21 -6.56 -27.06
CA TRP A 313 -19.46 -7.12 -26.54
C TRP A 313 -19.89 -8.46 -27.18
N TYR A 314 -19.50 -8.69 -28.43
CA TYR A 314 -19.81 -9.90 -29.21
C TYR A 314 -18.87 -11.10 -28.92
N CYS A 315 -17.80 -10.92 -28.13
CA CYS A 315 -16.79 -11.96 -27.88
C CYS A 315 -16.12 -11.96 -26.49
N GLU A 316 -16.46 -11.08 -25.53
CA GLU A 316 -15.90 -11.10 -24.15
C GLU A 316 -16.76 -10.40 -23.06
N LYS A 317 -16.45 -10.64 -21.77
CA LYS A 317 -17.02 -10.00 -20.55
C LYS A 317 -15.88 -9.60 -19.55
N ILE A 318 -15.99 -8.54 -18.71
CA ILE A 318 -14.84 -7.82 -18.05
C ILE A 318 -14.94 -7.58 -16.51
N ARG A 319 -13.94 -7.89 -15.64
CA ARG A 319 -14.07 -7.90 -14.12
C ARG A 319 -12.97 -7.23 -13.13
N ALA A 320 -11.65 -7.55 -12.91
CA ALA A 320 -10.87 -7.20 -11.61
C ALA A 320 -9.32 -6.69 -11.55
N THR A 321 -8.68 -6.41 -10.34
CA THR A 321 -7.41 -5.54 -9.99
C THR A 321 -6.26 -6.00 -8.92
N ASN A 322 -5.55 -5.19 -8.00
CA ASN A 322 -4.29 -5.54 -7.13
C ASN A 322 -3.61 -4.61 -5.96
N PRO A 323 -2.89 -5.08 -4.82
CA PRO A 323 -2.03 -4.33 -3.76
C PRO A 323 -0.71 -5.00 -3.03
N CYS A 324 0.18 -4.34 -2.18
CA CYS A 324 1.52 -4.88 -1.56
C CYS A 324 2.37 -4.19 -0.32
N VAL A 325 2.89 -4.83 0.83
CA VAL A 325 4.09 -4.37 1.78
C VAL A 325 5.28 -5.33 2.43
N THR A 326 5.59 -5.60 3.78
CA THR A 326 6.85 -6.30 4.41
C THR A 326 6.88 -7.01 5.87
N ALA A 327 8.03 -7.52 6.47
CA ALA A 327 8.22 -8.64 7.50
C ALA A 327 8.90 -8.46 8.93
N ASP A 328 9.77 -9.40 9.47
CA ASP A 328 10.29 -9.77 10.86
C ASP A 328 10.65 -8.65 11.86
N THR A 329 10.50 -7.45 11.36
CA THR A 329 10.40 -6.16 12.01
C THR A 329 9.36 -6.20 13.13
N ARG A 330 9.68 -5.55 14.25
CA ARG A 330 8.80 -5.43 15.42
C ARG A 330 7.85 -4.26 15.22
N LEU A 331 6.55 -4.55 15.29
CA LEU A 331 5.49 -3.58 15.44
C LEU A 331 5.40 -3.20 16.92
N HIS A 332 5.11 -1.94 17.23
CA HIS A 332 4.93 -1.47 18.61
C HIS A 332 3.44 -1.58 18.98
N THR A 333 3.06 -2.46 19.91
CA THR A 333 1.65 -2.70 20.26
C THR A 333 1.40 -2.77 21.78
N GLN A 334 0.14 -2.93 22.20
CA GLN A 334 -0.25 -3.21 23.60
C GLN A 334 0.44 -4.45 24.21
N TYR A 335 0.95 -5.36 23.38
CA TYR A 335 1.76 -6.50 23.83
C TYR A 335 3.26 -6.18 23.94
N GLY A 336 3.64 -4.91 23.81
CA GLY A 336 5.02 -4.45 23.66
C GLY A 336 5.50 -4.50 22.19
N MET A 337 6.80 -4.70 21.99
CA MET A 337 7.40 -4.70 20.65
C MET A 337 7.47 -6.11 20.08
N VAL A 338 6.43 -6.55 19.36
CA VAL A 338 6.30 -7.92 18.85
C VAL A 338 6.60 -7.99 17.35
N LYS A 339 7.28 -9.04 16.87
CA LYS A 339 7.56 -9.20 15.43
C LYS A 339 6.23 -9.39 14.70
N ILE A 340 6.03 -8.71 13.57
CA ILE A 340 4.76 -8.82 12.84
C ILE A 340 4.50 -10.24 12.30
N GLY A 341 5.57 -11.05 12.09
CA GLY A 341 5.43 -12.47 11.79
C GLY A 341 4.86 -13.31 12.95
N ASP A 342 5.22 -12.98 14.20
CA ASP A 342 4.71 -13.64 15.40
C ASP A 342 3.26 -13.19 15.68
N LEU A 343 2.95 -11.90 15.47
CA LEU A 343 1.59 -11.35 15.57
C LEU A 343 0.64 -11.99 14.54
N TYR A 344 1.08 -12.16 13.29
CA TYR A 344 0.33 -12.89 12.28
C TYR A 344 0.08 -14.35 12.68
N ALA A 345 1.12 -15.04 13.16
CA ALA A 345 1.03 -16.46 13.50
C ALA A 345 0.02 -16.74 14.63
N ASN A 346 -0.15 -15.78 15.54
CA ASN A 346 -1.08 -15.84 16.65
C ASN A 346 -2.46 -15.22 16.33
N GLY A 347 -2.63 -14.56 15.18
CA GLY A 347 -3.88 -13.87 14.81
C GLY A 347 -4.30 -12.73 15.75
N ALA A 348 -3.39 -12.23 16.58
CA ALA A 348 -3.71 -11.29 17.64
C ALA A 348 -4.17 -9.92 17.09
N LYS A 349 -5.14 -9.31 17.77
CA LYS A 349 -5.67 -7.98 17.47
C LYS A 349 -4.71 -6.90 17.95
N LEU A 350 -4.51 -5.83 17.18
CA LEU A 350 -3.34 -4.95 17.31
C LEU A 350 -3.68 -3.48 17.61
N ASP A 351 -3.40 -3.03 18.83
CA ASP A 351 -3.40 -1.61 19.18
C ASP A 351 -1.99 -1.13 18.98
N VAL A 352 -1.75 -0.37 17.93
CA VAL A 352 -0.39 0.00 17.56
C VAL A 352 -0.06 1.39 18.06
N THR A 353 1.20 1.57 18.44
CA THR A 353 1.74 2.89 18.72
C THR A 353 1.97 3.58 17.38
N VAL A 354 1.40 4.76 17.21
CA VAL A 354 1.62 5.66 16.07
C VAL A 354 2.29 6.94 16.51
N ASP A 355 3.09 7.57 15.66
CA ASP A 355 3.78 8.82 15.97
C ASP A 355 2.91 10.01 15.58
N ASN A 356 2.72 10.96 16.50
CA ASN A 356 1.78 12.07 16.33
C ASN A 356 2.08 12.92 15.08
N ARG A 357 3.35 13.02 14.67
CA ARG A 357 3.78 13.77 13.47
C ARG A 357 3.43 13.06 12.15
N ALA A 358 2.97 11.81 12.20
CA ALA A 358 2.41 11.08 11.05
C ALA A 358 0.88 11.12 11.02
N LEU A 359 0.25 11.60 12.10
CA LEU A 359 -1.16 11.97 12.21
C LEU A 359 -1.40 13.46 11.90
N GLU A 360 -0.35 14.16 11.50
CA GLU A 360 -0.32 15.62 11.23
C GLU A 360 -0.68 16.51 12.44
N LEU A 361 -0.59 15.96 13.65
CA LEU A 361 -0.66 16.71 14.90
C LEU A 361 0.62 17.53 15.09
N GLU A 362 0.49 18.78 15.55
CA GLU A 362 1.61 19.74 15.65
C GLU A 362 2.75 19.34 16.61
N ASN A 363 2.49 18.39 17.51
CA ASN A 363 3.39 18.07 18.63
C ASN A 363 4.15 16.75 18.46
N LYS A 364 5.39 16.72 18.97
CA LYS A 364 6.14 15.48 19.23
C LYS A 364 5.31 14.58 20.16
N GLY A 365 5.32 13.27 19.93
CA GLY A 365 4.64 12.32 20.79
C GLY A 365 4.21 11.07 20.05
N THR A 366 3.43 10.26 20.74
CA THR A 366 2.83 9.02 20.24
C THR A 366 1.41 8.89 20.76
N SER A 367 0.57 8.26 19.95
CA SER A 367 -0.80 7.88 20.30
C SER A 367 -0.97 6.37 20.14
N VAL A 368 -2.02 5.82 20.75
CA VAL A 368 -2.49 4.45 20.47
C VAL A 368 -3.59 4.53 19.42
N ARG A 369 -3.63 3.55 18.50
CA ARG A 369 -4.72 3.38 17.53
C ARG A 369 -4.99 1.90 17.26
N PRO A 370 -6.24 1.50 16.97
CA PRO A 370 -6.53 0.17 16.45
C PRO A 370 -5.89 -0.05 15.08
N ALA A 371 -5.48 -1.29 14.83
CA ALA A 371 -4.99 -1.77 13.55
C ALA A 371 -5.49 -3.19 13.28
N LYS A 372 -5.84 -3.45 12.02
CA LYS A 372 -6.27 -4.79 11.58
C LYS A 372 -5.19 -5.82 11.94
N PRO A 373 -5.56 -7.00 12.49
CA PRO A 373 -4.61 -8.05 12.85
C PRO A 373 -3.60 -8.32 11.73
N ALA A 374 -2.34 -8.56 12.07
CA ALA A 374 -1.26 -8.70 11.09
C ALA A 374 -1.60 -9.73 9.99
N PHE A 375 -1.17 -9.48 8.75
CA PHE A 375 -1.49 -10.31 7.59
C PHE A 375 -0.29 -10.57 6.68
N MET A 376 -0.37 -11.65 5.91
CA MET A 376 0.72 -12.22 5.12
C MET A 376 0.50 -11.92 3.64
N THR A 377 1.20 -10.93 3.07
CA THR A 377 0.92 -10.44 1.69
C THR A 377 1.87 -10.93 0.56
N SER A 378 2.94 -11.69 0.89
CA SER A 378 3.71 -12.64 0.05
C SER A 378 4.75 -13.40 0.90
N GLN A 379 5.14 -14.61 0.50
CA GLN A 379 6.18 -15.46 1.10
C GLN A 379 7.58 -15.10 0.59
N SER A 380 7.67 -14.31 -0.48
CA SER A 380 8.96 -13.97 -1.09
C SER A 380 8.83 -12.75 -2.02
N ALA A 381 9.24 -11.57 -1.56
CA ALA A 381 9.42 -10.36 -2.38
C ALA A 381 10.82 -9.77 -2.13
N ASP A 382 11.29 -8.83 -2.97
CA ASP A 382 12.62 -8.23 -2.79
C ASP A 382 12.63 -7.30 -1.56
N VAL A 383 13.51 -7.61 -0.60
CA VAL A 383 13.62 -6.91 0.68
C VAL A 383 14.89 -6.08 0.73
N TYR A 384 14.73 -4.85 1.21
CA TYR A 384 15.77 -3.86 1.36
C TYR A 384 15.91 -3.52 2.84
N ARG A 385 17.14 -3.61 3.36
CA ARG A 385 17.48 -3.12 4.70
C ARG A 385 17.81 -1.65 4.61
N VAL A 386 16.99 -0.83 5.26
CA VAL A 386 17.24 0.59 5.50
C VAL A 386 17.91 0.72 6.85
N THR A 387 19.08 1.36 6.92
CA THR A 387 19.82 1.62 8.17
C THR A 387 20.15 3.11 8.26
N THR A 388 19.92 3.72 9.41
CA THR A 388 20.14 5.15 9.69
C THR A 388 21.47 5.46 10.37
N LYS A 389 21.92 6.72 10.27
CA LYS A 389 23.19 7.22 10.81
C LYS A 389 23.32 6.96 12.31
N ASP A 390 22.21 7.09 13.02
CA ASP A 390 22.17 6.95 14.47
C ASP A 390 21.88 5.50 14.89
N GLY A 391 21.62 4.57 13.96
CA GLY A 391 21.66 3.11 14.18
C GLY A 391 20.39 2.36 13.83
N TYR A 392 19.22 3.02 13.87
CA TYR A 392 17.90 2.44 13.61
C TYR A 392 17.85 1.75 12.24
N GLU A 393 17.26 0.56 12.16
CA GLU A 393 17.10 -0.16 10.89
C GLU A 393 15.82 -0.98 10.79
N ILE A 394 15.39 -1.18 9.54
CA ILE A 394 14.15 -1.87 9.17
C ILE A 394 14.35 -2.60 7.84
N LYS A 395 13.66 -3.73 7.67
CA LYS A 395 13.59 -4.48 6.42
C LYS A 395 12.22 -4.24 5.76
N ALA A 396 12.22 -3.73 4.54
CA ALA A 396 11.00 -3.36 3.81
C ALA A 396 11.07 -3.72 2.31
N THR A 397 9.92 -3.94 1.65
CA THR A 397 9.85 -4.03 0.18
C THR A 397 9.93 -2.64 -0.42
N GLU A 398 10.32 -2.56 -1.69
CA GLU A 398 10.48 -1.30 -2.42
C GLU A 398 9.19 -0.42 -2.42
N TRP A 399 8.00 -1.03 -2.27
CA TRP A 399 6.68 -0.36 -2.36
C TRP A 399 6.12 0.18 -1.05
N HIS A 400 6.67 -0.23 0.09
CA HIS A 400 6.24 0.23 1.41
C HIS A 400 6.57 1.72 1.59
N ASP A 401 5.60 2.54 2.00
CA ASP A 401 5.87 3.94 2.37
C ASP A 401 6.67 4.04 3.67
N PHE A 402 7.25 5.22 3.87
CA PHE A 402 7.97 5.65 5.05
C PHE A 402 7.63 7.11 5.34
N TYR A 403 7.32 7.45 6.60
CA TYR A 403 7.24 8.85 7.01
C TYR A 403 8.61 9.38 7.41
N THR A 404 8.79 10.65 7.08
CA THR A 404 10.06 11.35 7.05
C THR A 404 9.79 12.83 7.39
N ASP A 405 10.80 13.68 7.63
CA ASP A 405 10.61 15.13 7.95
C ASP A 405 9.93 16.01 6.86
N LYS A 406 9.31 15.36 5.86
CA LYS A 406 8.78 15.83 4.57
C LYS A 406 7.81 14.76 4.01
N GLY A 407 6.79 14.40 4.80
CA GLY A 407 5.71 13.50 4.40
C GLY A 407 6.09 12.04 4.17
N LYS A 408 5.22 11.35 3.39
CA LYS A 408 5.15 9.90 3.20
C LYS A 408 5.73 9.47 1.84
N ILE A 409 6.72 8.56 1.85
CA ILE A 409 7.57 8.23 0.69
C ILE A 409 7.93 6.73 0.65
N LYS A 410 7.69 6.07 -0.49
CA LYS A 410 8.04 4.64 -0.71
C LYS A 410 9.53 4.35 -0.57
N LEU A 411 9.90 3.15 -0.12
CA LEU A 411 11.29 2.76 0.09
C LEU A 411 12.17 2.96 -1.15
N LYS A 412 11.66 2.60 -2.33
CA LYS A 412 12.26 2.86 -3.65
C LYS A 412 12.49 4.34 -4.01
N ASP A 413 11.89 5.25 -3.25
CA ASP A 413 12.02 6.69 -3.36
C ASP A 413 12.87 7.27 -2.20
N LEU A 414 13.28 6.42 -1.25
CA LEU A 414 14.37 6.69 -0.31
C LEU A 414 15.70 6.20 -0.91
N LYS A 415 16.79 6.95 -0.72
CA LYS A 415 18.20 6.49 -0.67
C LYS A 415 18.92 6.99 0.62
N LEU A 416 20.12 7.59 0.60
CA LEU A 416 20.97 7.85 1.82
C LEU A 416 20.99 9.29 2.42
N GLY A 417 20.39 9.54 3.61
CA GLY A 417 20.63 10.76 4.42
C GLY A 417 19.46 11.60 4.97
N ASP A 418 18.21 11.13 4.93
CA ASP A 418 16.96 11.87 5.26
C ASP A 418 16.45 11.27 6.52
N LYS A 419 15.76 12.13 7.23
CA LYS A 419 15.52 12.01 8.62
C LYS A 419 14.16 11.30 8.70
N LEU A 420 14.22 9.97 8.57
CA LEU A 420 13.09 9.09 8.85
C LEU A 420 12.52 9.50 10.19
N LEU A 421 11.20 9.58 10.31
CA LEU A 421 10.61 9.81 11.62
C LEU A 421 10.99 8.63 12.51
N ILE A 422 11.72 8.93 13.58
CA ILE A 422 12.00 8.00 14.67
C ILE A 422 11.00 8.31 15.77
N GLN A 423 10.38 7.31 16.37
CA GLN A 423 9.37 7.47 17.43
C GLN A 423 9.72 8.58 18.44
N SER A 424 8.81 9.55 18.60
CA SER A 424 9.02 10.79 19.36
C SER A 424 8.31 10.86 20.71
N GLY A 425 7.56 9.82 21.08
CA GLY A 425 6.88 9.70 22.36
C GLY A 425 7.00 8.30 22.97
N LYS A 426 6.52 8.17 24.20
CA LYS A 426 6.43 6.90 24.91
C LYS A 426 5.30 6.05 24.32
N GLY A 427 5.64 4.87 23.82
CA GLY A 427 4.70 3.89 23.28
C GLY A 427 4.18 2.92 24.34
N GLN A 428 3.47 1.91 23.86
CA GLN A 428 2.85 0.87 24.69
C GLN A 428 3.87 -0.18 25.16
N PHE A 429 3.58 -0.82 26.30
CA PHE A 429 4.39 -1.88 26.89
C PHE A 429 3.52 -3.11 27.14
N GLY A 430 4.11 -4.30 27.13
CA GLY A 430 3.39 -5.54 27.42
C GLY A 430 3.17 -5.74 28.92
N THR A 431 2.91 -6.97 29.33
CA THR A 431 2.59 -7.31 30.73
C THR A 431 3.61 -8.25 31.39
N GLN A 432 4.65 -8.69 30.68
CA GLN A 432 5.51 -9.76 31.18
C GLN A 432 6.59 -9.30 32.18
N GLY A 433 6.74 -10.06 33.26
CA GLY A 433 7.79 -9.86 34.26
C GLY A 433 7.64 -8.60 35.13
N ASP A 434 8.49 -8.51 36.15
CA ASP A 434 8.55 -7.39 37.10
C ASP A 434 9.91 -6.65 37.05
N LYS A 435 9.99 -5.50 37.72
CA LYS A 435 11.21 -4.68 37.78
C LYS A 435 12.45 -5.39 38.31
N ASN A 436 12.31 -6.33 39.26
CA ASN A 436 13.40 -7.15 39.77
C ASN A 436 13.81 -8.23 38.76
N PHE A 437 12.87 -8.79 37.99
CA PHE A 437 13.16 -9.71 36.89
C PHE A 437 13.94 -9.02 35.78
N GLY A 438 13.49 -7.84 35.35
CA GLY A 438 14.21 -6.98 34.43
C GLY A 438 15.62 -6.66 34.95
N THR A 439 15.71 -6.21 36.20
CA THR A 439 17.00 -5.89 36.87
C THR A 439 17.95 -7.08 36.89
N LEU A 440 17.45 -8.27 37.21
CA LEU A 440 18.22 -9.53 37.20
C LEU A 440 18.75 -9.85 35.80
N LEU A 441 17.91 -9.74 34.77
CA LEU A 441 18.29 -9.96 33.38
C LEU A 441 19.33 -8.93 32.89
N GLY A 442 19.15 -7.64 33.20
CA GLY A 442 20.06 -6.57 32.79
C GLY A 442 21.45 -6.70 33.41
N LEU A 443 21.52 -7.03 34.70
CA LEU A 443 22.80 -7.33 35.39
C LEU A 443 23.48 -8.59 34.82
N ILE A 444 22.73 -9.57 34.30
CA ILE A 444 23.31 -10.75 33.63
C ILE A 444 23.78 -10.42 32.20
N THR A 445 23.06 -9.56 31.47
CA THR A 445 23.44 -9.11 30.12
C THR A 445 24.76 -8.35 30.13
N GLY A 446 25.00 -7.47 31.11
CA GLY A 446 26.27 -6.77 31.29
C GLY A 446 27.34 -7.62 32.01
N ASP A 447 27.61 -7.26 33.27
CA ASP A 447 28.65 -7.84 34.16
C ASP A 447 28.52 -9.36 34.46
N GLY A 448 27.34 -9.93 34.21
CA GLY A 448 27.12 -11.37 34.36
C GLY A 448 27.65 -12.21 33.20
N HIS A 449 27.79 -13.50 33.43
CA HIS A 449 28.19 -14.47 32.39
C HIS A 449 27.74 -15.88 32.75
N PHE A 450 27.62 -16.73 31.74
CA PHE A 450 27.32 -18.15 31.91
C PHE A 450 28.59 -18.98 31.74
N THR A 451 28.78 -19.98 32.59
CA THR A 451 29.95 -20.86 32.59
C THR A 451 29.57 -22.33 32.54
N ASN A 452 30.30 -23.13 31.76
CA ASN A 452 30.14 -24.58 31.76
C ASN A 452 31.08 -25.19 32.81
N ARG A 453 30.52 -25.79 33.86
CA ARG A 453 31.29 -26.59 34.83
C ARG A 453 31.45 -28.03 34.34
N GLY A 454 32.49 -28.72 34.80
CA GLY A 454 32.69 -30.15 34.54
C GLY A 454 31.43 -30.97 34.88
N LYS A 455 31.17 -32.02 34.08
CA LYS A 455 29.85 -32.65 33.85
C LYS A 455 28.86 -31.83 33.00
N ASN A 456 29.37 -30.90 32.18
CA ASN A 456 28.61 -30.10 31.20
C ASN A 456 27.40 -29.32 31.77
N GLN A 457 27.46 -28.89 33.03
CA GLN A 457 26.38 -28.12 33.64
C GLN A 457 26.65 -26.63 33.56
N GLN A 458 25.74 -25.88 32.93
CA GLN A 458 25.80 -24.42 32.83
C GLN A 458 25.45 -23.77 34.19
N ALA A 459 26.14 -22.69 34.53
CA ALA A 459 25.88 -21.88 35.72
C ALA A 459 25.90 -20.40 35.37
N ALA A 460 24.87 -19.67 35.79
CA ALA A 460 24.80 -18.22 35.70
C ALA A 460 25.64 -17.61 36.81
N ILE A 461 26.40 -16.57 36.48
CA ILE A 461 27.25 -15.81 37.38
C ILE A 461 26.92 -14.33 37.21
N ILE A 462 26.76 -13.62 38.32
CA ILE A 462 26.60 -12.16 38.36
C ILE A 462 27.78 -11.60 39.16
N SER A 463 28.43 -10.58 38.62
CA SER A 463 29.58 -9.90 39.23
C SER A 463 29.13 -8.50 39.64
N LEU A 464 29.34 -8.11 40.90
CA LEU A 464 28.99 -6.79 41.42
C LEU A 464 30.25 -6.16 42.00
N TRP A 465 30.69 -5.04 41.44
CA TRP A 465 31.98 -4.42 41.74
C TRP A 465 31.81 -3.16 42.58
N ASN A 466 32.81 -2.80 43.38
CA ASN A 466 32.91 -1.51 44.07
C ASN A 466 31.66 -1.13 44.88
N ASN A 467 30.85 -0.19 44.38
CA ASN A 467 29.64 0.29 45.05
C ASN A 467 28.42 -0.62 44.77
N ASP A 468 28.38 -1.28 43.60
CA ASP A 468 27.26 -2.13 43.14
C ASP A 468 27.08 -3.40 43.99
N ARG A 469 28.07 -3.74 44.83
CA ARG A 469 27.95 -4.77 45.87
C ARG A 469 26.75 -4.55 46.79
N VAL A 470 26.27 -3.31 46.94
CA VAL A 470 25.08 -2.98 47.74
C VAL A 470 23.80 -3.65 47.22
N PHE A 471 23.71 -3.97 45.92
CA PHE A 471 22.54 -4.65 45.34
C PHE A 471 22.50 -6.16 45.65
N ALA A 472 23.62 -6.74 46.10
CA ALA A 472 23.74 -8.19 46.27
C ALA A 472 22.70 -8.82 47.23
N PRO A 473 22.32 -8.22 48.38
CA PRO A 473 21.32 -8.81 49.28
C PRO A 473 19.92 -8.88 48.65
N GLN A 474 19.47 -7.80 48.00
CA GLN A 474 18.18 -7.76 47.31
C GLN A 474 18.15 -8.76 46.16
N LEU A 475 19.22 -8.80 45.35
CA LEU A 475 19.32 -9.69 44.19
C LEU A 475 19.37 -11.17 44.62
N VAL A 476 20.05 -11.50 45.72
CA VAL A 476 20.03 -12.85 46.32
C VAL A 476 18.65 -13.18 46.88
N GLY A 477 17.97 -12.25 47.53
CA GLY A 477 16.60 -12.44 48.01
C GLY A 477 15.65 -12.80 46.87
N TYR A 478 15.65 -11.97 45.82
CA TYR A 478 14.81 -12.17 44.64
C TYR A 478 15.14 -13.49 43.89
N ILE A 479 16.41 -13.81 43.67
CA ILE A 479 16.81 -15.09 43.04
C ILE A 479 16.30 -16.29 43.86
N ASN A 480 16.33 -16.23 45.19
CA ASN A 480 15.81 -17.32 46.03
C ASN A 480 14.28 -17.40 45.98
N GLN A 481 13.56 -16.28 45.94
CA GLN A 481 12.11 -16.23 45.75
C GLN A 481 11.71 -16.82 44.39
N LEU A 482 12.36 -16.37 43.31
CA LEU A 482 12.17 -16.84 41.93
C LEU A 482 12.37 -18.36 41.82
N LEU A 483 13.41 -18.90 42.48
CA LEU A 483 13.70 -20.34 42.52
C LEU A 483 12.77 -21.16 43.43
N ALA A 484 12.12 -20.53 44.42
CA ALA A 484 11.13 -21.17 45.27
C ALA A 484 9.77 -21.32 44.57
N VAL A 485 9.36 -20.30 43.80
CA VAL A 485 8.08 -20.28 43.07
C VAL A 485 8.10 -21.23 41.85
N SER A 486 9.25 -21.38 41.19
CA SER A 486 9.30 -21.99 39.84
C SER A 486 9.27 -23.54 39.78
N ASN A 487 9.02 -24.26 40.87
CA ASN A 487 8.85 -25.74 40.95
C ASN A 487 9.94 -26.66 40.34
N ILE A 488 11.06 -26.12 39.82
CA ILE A 488 12.22 -26.89 39.30
C ILE A 488 12.91 -27.77 40.39
N ALA A 489 12.47 -27.67 41.64
CA ALA A 489 13.08 -28.29 42.81
C ALA A 489 12.74 -29.78 43.08
N THR A 490 11.93 -30.46 42.25
CA THR A 490 11.47 -31.84 42.55
C THR A 490 11.85 -32.89 41.50
N SER A 491 12.98 -33.58 41.69
CA SER A 491 13.15 -35.06 41.51
C SER A 491 14.61 -35.57 41.60
N SER A 492 15.31 -35.35 42.73
CA SER A 492 16.44 -36.22 43.19
C SER A 492 17.19 -35.69 44.42
N LEU A 493 17.26 -34.37 44.63
CA LEU A 493 18.14 -33.76 45.64
C LEU A 493 17.36 -33.17 46.82
N LYS A 494 17.29 -33.90 47.94
CA LYS A 494 16.71 -33.44 49.22
C LYS A 494 17.57 -32.37 49.94
N LYS A 495 17.82 -31.23 49.28
CA LYS A 495 18.39 -30.02 49.90
C LYS A 495 17.80 -28.77 49.25
N SER A 496 17.31 -27.84 50.06
CA SER A 496 17.02 -26.47 49.64
C SER A 496 18.33 -25.79 49.24
N HIS A 497 18.56 -25.66 47.93
CA HIS A 497 19.76 -25.02 47.40
C HIS A 497 19.55 -23.50 47.35
N THR A 498 19.63 -22.86 48.52
CA THR A 498 19.64 -21.40 48.62
C THR A 498 20.87 -20.84 47.89
N VAL A 499 20.65 -19.90 46.98
CA VAL A 499 21.70 -19.12 46.35
C VAL A 499 22.23 -18.10 47.35
N SER A 500 23.54 -17.86 47.36
CA SER A 500 24.18 -16.85 48.20
C SER A 500 25.20 -16.02 47.41
N ALA A 501 25.48 -14.84 47.92
CA ALA A 501 26.55 -13.97 47.47
C ALA A 501 27.89 -14.42 48.10
N VAL A 502 28.96 -14.41 47.31
CA VAL A 502 30.33 -14.70 47.74
C VAL A 502 31.19 -13.46 47.55
N ALA A 503 31.71 -12.89 48.64
CA ALA A 503 32.66 -11.79 48.57
C ALA A 503 34.03 -12.26 48.05
N VAL A 504 34.68 -11.42 47.25
CA VAL A 504 36.06 -11.60 46.75
C VAL A 504 36.82 -10.30 47.08
N PRO A 505 37.35 -10.16 48.32
CA PRO A 505 37.89 -8.91 48.84
C PRO A 505 39.05 -8.35 48.01
N GLU A 506 39.92 -9.22 47.49
CA GLU A 506 41.11 -8.87 46.71
C GLU A 506 40.77 -8.23 45.35
N ARG A 507 39.50 -8.27 44.95
CA ARG A 507 38.96 -7.68 43.71
C ARG A 507 37.89 -6.62 43.96
N ASN A 508 37.64 -6.26 45.23
CA ASN A 508 36.54 -5.38 45.65
C ASN A 508 35.17 -5.78 45.06
N MET A 509 34.91 -7.09 44.96
CA MET A 509 33.80 -7.68 44.19
C MET A 509 32.94 -8.58 45.08
N VAL A 510 31.65 -8.68 44.76
CA VAL A 510 30.74 -9.75 45.21
C VAL A 510 30.27 -10.52 44.00
N MET A 511 30.24 -11.85 44.10
CA MET A 511 29.82 -12.74 43.02
C MET A 511 28.65 -13.62 43.47
N ILE A 512 27.58 -13.64 42.69
CA ILE A 512 26.46 -14.57 42.86
C ILE A 512 26.59 -15.64 41.78
N ARG A 513 26.30 -16.91 42.12
CA ARG A 513 26.44 -18.05 41.20
C ARG A 513 25.35 -19.09 41.41
N SER A 514 24.65 -19.49 40.35
CA SER A 514 23.62 -20.54 40.43
C SER A 514 23.44 -21.34 39.14
N ILE A 515 23.41 -22.68 39.29
CA ILE A 515 23.04 -23.64 38.22
C ILE A 515 21.52 -23.67 38.05
N LEU A 516 20.77 -23.56 39.15
CA LEU A 516 19.30 -23.58 39.11
C LEU A 516 18.76 -22.32 38.40
N LEU A 517 19.38 -21.17 38.64
CA LEU A 517 19.03 -19.93 37.95
C LEU A 517 19.29 -20.05 36.43
N ALA A 518 20.43 -20.61 36.00
CA ALA A 518 20.68 -20.83 34.58
C ALA A 518 19.60 -21.70 33.92
N ARG A 519 19.19 -22.79 34.58
CA ARG A 519 18.11 -23.67 34.09
C ARG A 519 16.75 -22.98 34.02
N LEU A 520 16.47 -22.06 34.93
CA LEU A 520 15.22 -21.28 34.93
C LEU A 520 15.24 -20.23 33.82
N LEU A 521 16.36 -19.53 33.63
CA LEU A 521 16.51 -18.53 32.57
C LEU A 521 16.51 -19.15 31.16
N GLU A 522 16.99 -20.39 31.02
CA GLU A 522 16.86 -21.20 29.79
C GLU A 522 15.40 -21.34 29.33
N LEU A 523 14.42 -21.40 30.26
CA LEU A 523 12.99 -21.45 29.91
C LEU A 523 12.46 -20.15 29.27
N TYR A 524 13.12 -19.03 29.55
CA TYR A 524 12.88 -17.73 28.91
C TYR A 524 13.79 -17.50 27.69
N GLY A 525 14.48 -18.55 27.21
CA GLY A 525 15.44 -18.48 26.12
C GLY A 525 16.72 -17.70 26.44
N PHE A 526 17.00 -17.39 27.71
CA PHE A 526 18.11 -16.53 28.14
C PHE A 526 19.25 -17.36 28.75
N ASN A 527 20.27 -17.61 27.94
CA ASN A 527 21.36 -18.54 28.22
C ASN A 527 22.72 -17.95 27.80
N LYS A 528 23.79 -18.75 27.91
CA LYS A 528 25.16 -18.37 27.50
C LYS A 528 25.26 -17.71 26.12
N ASP A 529 24.51 -18.19 25.15
CA ASP A 529 24.65 -17.83 23.74
C ASP A 529 23.66 -16.74 23.31
N SER A 530 22.54 -16.57 24.03
CA SER A 530 21.58 -15.48 23.84
C SER A 530 21.75 -14.27 24.79
N LYS A 531 22.63 -14.30 25.80
CA LYS A 531 22.72 -13.23 26.84
C LYS A 531 22.95 -11.81 26.30
N LEU A 532 23.44 -11.69 25.06
CA LEU A 532 23.81 -10.44 24.37
C LEU A 532 22.81 -10.08 23.26
N SER A 533 21.56 -10.49 23.43
CA SER A 533 20.36 -9.97 22.78
C SER A 533 19.29 -9.72 23.84
N VAL A 534 18.34 -8.83 23.55
CA VAL A 534 17.19 -8.58 24.45
C VAL A 534 16.23 -9.78 24.39
N PRO A 535 15.87 -10.40 25.54
CA PRO A 535 14.90 -11.50 25.59
C PRO A 535 13.47 -11.09 25.18
N GLU A 536 12.68 -12.02 24.65
CA GLU A 536 11.27 -11.75 24.30
C GLU A 536 10.43 -11.34 25.51
N VAL A 537 10.75 -11.83 26.71
CA VAL A 537 10.13 -11.42 27.99
C VAL A 537 10.45 -9.96 28.40
N ILE A 538 11.43 -9.32 27.76
CA ILE A 538 11.68 -7.87 27.86
C ILE A 538 11.00 -7.13 26.69
N TRP A 539 11.02 -7.68 25.48
CA TRP A 539 10.30 -7.09 24.34
C TRP A 539 8.77 -7.00 24.56
N GLN A 540 8.21 -7.98 25.26
CA GLN A 540 6.80 -8.06 25.68
C GLN A 540 6.64 -7.72 27.17
N GLY A 541 7.66 -7.08 27.76
CA GLY A 541 7.74 -6.82 29.19
C GLY A 541 6.85 -5.66 29.64
N SER A 542 6.44 -5.70 30.92
CA SER A 542 5.86 -4.54 31.60
C SER A 542 6.81 -3.35 31.58
N GLU A 543 6.29 -2.12 31.58
CA GLU A 543 7.13 -0.91 31.57
C GLU A 543 8.19 -0.96 32.67
N ASP A 544 7.82 -1.43 33.86
CA ASP A 544 8.71 -1.54 35.01
C ASP A 544 9.75 -2.68 34.85
N CYS A 545 9.40 -3.78 34.16
CA CYS A 545 10.36 -4.82 33.75
C CYS A 545 11.39 -4.27 32.74
N VAL A 546 10.94 -3.51 31.73
CA VAL A 546 11.85 -2.90 30.74
C VAL A 546 12.71 -1.80 31.38
N LYS A 547 12.14 -0.95 32.24
CA LYS A 547 12.88 0.04 33.05
C LYS A 547 13.91 -0.64 33.94
N GLY A 548 13.55 -1.75 34.61
CA GLY A 548 14.48 -2.55 35.41
C GLY A 548 15.64 -3.11 34.58
N TYR A 549 15.36 -3.68 33.40
CA TYR A 549 16.38 -4.21 32.49
C TYR A 549 17.35 -3.13 32.00
N LEU A 550 16.82 -1.99 31.54
CA LEU A 550 17.63 -0.88 31.05
C LEU A 550 18.44 -0.25 32.18
N SER A 551 17.83 0.07 33.33
CA SER A 551 18.52 0.66 34.48
C SER A 551 19.67 -0.23 34.98
N ALA A 552 19.46 -1.56 35.02
CA ALA A 552 20.48 -2.53 35.39
C ALA A 552 21.62 -2.65 34.37
N LEU A 553 21.30 -2.71 33.07
CA LEU A 553 22.32 -2.79 32.02
C LEU A 553 23.17 -1.52 31.96
N PHE A 554 22.57 -0.35 32.15
CA PHE A 554 23.28 0.92 32.28
C PHE A 554 23.95 1.10 33.66
N GLN A 555 23.52 0.39 34.72
CA GLN A 555 24.28 0.32 35.97
C GLN A 555 25.58 -0.48 35.79
N ALA A 556 25.58 -1.59 35.05
CA ALA A 556 26.80 -2.34 34.76
C ALA A 556 27.70 -1.60 33.72
N ASP A 557 27.38 -1.71 32.43
CA ASP A 557 28.22 -1.23 31.32
C ASP A 557 27.99 0.24 30.94
N GLY A 558 27.00 0.90 31.55
CA GLY A 558 26.64 2.29 31.27
C GLY A 558 27.49 3.32 32.02
N THR A 559 27.65 4.51 31.44
CA THR A 559 28.46 5.60 32.00
C THR A 559 27.81 6.97 31.80
N VAL A 560 27.95 7.84 32.80
CA VAL A 560 27.61 9.27 32.69
C VAL A 560 28.88 10.06 32.40
N GLN A 561 28.96 10.61 31.19
CA GLN A 561 30.07 11.47 30.74
C GLN A 561 29.62 12.94 30.76
N ARG A 562 30.33 13.74 31.55
CA ARG A 562 30.11 15.18 31.75
C ARG A 562 31.28 15.98 31.17
N ASP A 563 30.98 17.08 30.50
CA ASP A 563 31.93 18.11 30.05
C ASP A 563 31.41 19.48 30.51
N ASP A 564 31.95 19.93 31.64
CA ASP A 564 31.55 21.17 32.31
C ASP A 564 31.94 22.42 31.49
N LYS A 565 32.98 22.33 30.64
CA LYS A 565 33.44 23.47 29.82
C LYS A 565 32.48 23.77 28.67
N ASN A 566 31.91 22.73 28.07
CA ASN A 566 30.94 22.85 26.99
C ASN A 566 29.48 22.72 27.46
N SER A 567 29.24 22.67 28.79
CA SER A 567 27.92 22.47 29.38
C SER A 567 27.17 21.27 28.78
N TYR A 568 27.84 20.12 28.64
CA TYR A 568 27.30 18.96 27.95
C TYR A 568 27.40 17.68 28.80
N CYS A 569 26.33 16.89 28.81
CA CYS A 569 26.29 15.58 29.47
C CYS A 569 25.68 14.53 28.53
N THR A 570 26.22 13.31 28.57
CA THR A 570 25.69 12.14 27.85
C THR A 570 25.69 10.90 28.73
N ILE A 571 24.70 10.05 28.52
CA ILE A 571 24.61 8.69 29.06
C ILE A 571 25.04 7.74 27.94
N ARG A 572 25.92 6.79 28.24
CA ARG A 572 26.58 5.95 27.22
C ARG A 572 26.66 4.50 27.64
N LEU A 573 26.28 3.59 26.75
CA LEU A 573 26.43 2.14 26.92
C LEU A 573 27.41 1.63 25.86
N ALA A 574 28.50 0.98 26.28
CA ALA A 574 29.51 0.45 25.37
C ALA A 574 29.38 -1.07 25.22
N SER A 575 29.56 -1.59 24.00
CA SER A 575 29.55 -3.03 23.74
C SER A 575 30.31 -3.40 22.46
N SER A 576 30.96 -4.57 22.47
CA SER A 576 31.55 -5.19 21.28
C SER A 576 30.55 -6.05 20.47
N TYR A 577 29.25 -5.94 20.78
CA TYR A 577 28.15 -6.67 20.14
C TYR A 577 27.08 -5.66 19.66
N PRO A 578 27.11 -5.22 18.38
CA PRO A 578 26.18 -4.23 17.85
C PRO A 578 24.70 -4.62 17.90
N ALA A 579 24.38 -5.93 17.91
CA ALA A 579 23.01 -6.41 18.03
C ALA A 579 22.36 -5.95 19.35
N LEU A 580 23.04 -6.17 20.49
CA LEU A 580 22.56 -5.70 21.80
C LEU A 580 22.30 -4.19 21.82
N LEU A 581 23.16 -3.38 21.19
CA LEU A 581 22.98 -1.94 21.14
C LEU A 581 21.78 -1.53 20.27
N LYS A 582 21.51 -2.26 19.17
CA LYS A 582 20.30 -2.05 18.35
C LYS A 582 19.03 -2.46 19.09
N ASP A 583 19.06 -3.61 19.77
CA ASP A 583 17.94 -4.07 20.59
C ASP A 583 17.60 -3.03 21.67
N VAL A 584 18.62 -2.54 22.39
CA VAL A 584 18.49 -1.48 23.40
C VAL A 584 18.04 -0.14 22.79
N GLN A 585 18.51 0.22 21.58
CA GLN A 585 18.06 1.43 20.88
C GLN A 585 16.57 1.37 20.52
N MET A 586 16.06 0.20 20.12
CA MET A 586 14.64 -0.02 19.86
C MET A 586 13.81 0.08 21.15
N LEU A 587 14.22 -0.59 22.23
CA LEU A 587 13.57 -0.42 23.55
C LEU A 587 13.54 1.05 24.00
N LEU A 588 14.65 1.78 23.82
CA LEU A 588 14.75 3.20 24.17
C LEU A 588 13.84 4.08 23.30
N SER A 589 13.69 3.80 22.00
CA SER A 589 12.71 4.53 21.18
C SER A 589 11.28 4.40 21.70
N ASN A 590 10.94 3.27 22.33
CA ASN A 590 9.61 3.08 22.93
C ASN A 590 9.37 3.91 24.21
N PHE A 591 10.40 4.53 24.79
CA PHE A 591 10.28 5.53 25.85
C PHE A 591 10.33 6.98 25.31
N GLY A 592 10.35 7.18 23.99
CA GLY A 592 10.67 8.48 23.40
C GLY A 592 12.14 8.88 23.64
N ILE A 593 13.06 7.91 23.75
CA ILE A 593 14.50 8.17 23.98
C ILE A 593 15.26 7.97 22.66
N PHE A 594 15.46 9.06 21.92
CA PHE A 594 16.35 9.07 20.76
C PHE A 594 17.81 8.90 21.19
N CYS A 595 18.50 7.91 20.62
CA CYS A 595 19.89 7.60 20.91
C CYS A 595 20.68 7.29 19.64
N ARG A 596 22.01 7.31 19.72
CA ARG A 596 22.92 7.14 18.57
C ARG A 596 23.95 6.05 18.80
N ILE A 597 24.10 5.09 17.89
CA ILE A 597 25.12 4.03 17.93
C ILE A 597 26.30 4.43 17.03
N LEU A 598 27.52 4.48 17.59
CA LEU A 598 28.76 4.79 16.86
C LEU A 598 29.82 3.69 17.05
N GLU A 599 30.74 3.55 16.09
CA GLU A 599 31.98 2.79 16.32
C GLU A 599 32.88 3.58 17.28
N ARG A 600 33.17 3.01 18.44
CA ARG A 600 33.96 3.62 19.51
C ARG A 600 35.46 3.32 19.35
N ARG A 601 35.81 2.06 19.02
CA ARG A 601 37.20 1.60 18.83
C ARG A 601 37.28 0.42 17.87
N LYS A 602 38.02 0.59 16.76
CA LYS A 602 38.32 -0.47 15.78
C LYS A 602 38.97 -1.70 16.42
N ALA A 603 38.71 -2.87 15.83
CA ALA A 603 39.32 -4.13 16.25
C ALA A 603 40.86 -4.03 16.23
N SER A 604 41.51 -4.46 17.30
CA SER A 604 42.98 -4.39 17.43
C SER A 604 43.49 -5.36 18.48
N PHE A 605 44.78 -5.70 18.43
CA PHE A 605 45.44 -6.21 19.64
C PHE A 605 45.53 -5.09 20.67
N ARG A 606 45.32 -5.42 21.95
CA ARG A 606 45.43 -4.48 23.09
C ARG A 606 46.01 -5.23 24.29
N ASN A 607 46.86 -4.57 25.06
CA ASN A 607 47.27 -5.08 26.35
C ASN A 607 46.13 -4.88 27.36
N LEU A 608 45.59 -5.98 27.88
CA LEU A 608 44.56 -6.00 28.92
C LEU A 608 45.08 -6.76 30.15
N PRO A 609 44.49 -6.56 31.35
CA PRO A 609 44.84 -7.34 32.53
C PRO A 609 44.68 -8.84 32.29
N ASP A 610 45.69 -9.62 32.64
CA ASP A 610 45.74 -11.08 32.39
C ASP A 610 44.93 -11.91 33.41
N GLY A 611 44.26 -11.25 34.35
CA GLY A 611 43.54 -11.87 35.46
C GLY A 611 44.43 -12.33 36.63
N LYS A 612 45.75 -12.15 36.55
CA LYS A 612 46.76 -12.49 37.57
C LYS A 612 47.57 -11.29 38.07
N GLY A 613 47.34 -10.10 37.51
CA GLY A 613 48.02 -8.85 37.88
C GLY A 613 49.04 -8.37 36.84
N GLY A 614 49.28 -9.13 35.78
CA GLY A 614 50.07 -8.70 34.62
C GLY A 614 49.20 -8.07 33.53
N GLN A 615 49.85 -7.60 32.47
CA GLN A 615 49.20 -7.28 31.20
C GLN A 615 49.57 -8.32 30.14
N LYS A 616 48.63 -8.67 29.28
CA LYS A 616 48.85 -9.55 28.13
C LYS A 616 48.14 -8.98 26.89
N ALA A 617 48.72 -9.19 25.71
CA ALA A 617 48.09 -8.83 24.45
C ALA A 617 46.91 -9.78 24.14
N TYR A 618 45.71 -9.21 23.97
CA TYR A 618 44.51 -9.91 23.52
C TYR A 618 44.01 -9.31 22.21
N ALA A 619 43.55 -10.16 21.29
CA ALA A 619 42.83 -9.72 20.09
C ALA A 619 41.44 -9.23 20.50
N CYS A 620 41.24 -7.91 20.44
CA CYS A 620 39.97 -7.28 20.80
C CYS A 620 39.11 -7.05 19.55
N LYS A 621 37.82 -7.41 19.65
CA LYS A 621 36.78 -7.03 18.68
C LYS A 621 36.69 -5.51 18.54
N ALA A 622 36.00 -5.05 17.49
CA ALA A 622 35.52 -3.68 17.43
C ALA A 622 34.56 -3.42 18.61
N ASP A 623 34.65 -2.22 19.17
CA ASP A 623 33.87 -1.74 20.31
C ASP A 623 32.99 -0.59 19.82
N TYR A 624 31.72 -0.58 20.21
CA TYR A 624 30.70 0.37 19.79
C TYR A 624 30.10 1.06 21.01
N GLU A 625 29.55 2.26 20.85
CA GLU A 625 28.85 2.96 21.92
C GLU A 625 27.49 3.47 21.47
N LEU A 626 26.46 3.18 22.26
CA LEU A 626 25.16 3.84 22.21
C LEU A 626 25.23 5.09 23.11
N ILE A 627 24.83 6.23 22.58
CA ILE A 627 24.91 7.54 23.22
C ILE A 627 23.51 8.16 23.30
N ILE A 628 23.13 8.55 24.52
CA ILE A 628 21.91 9.31 24.82
C ILE A 628 22.34 10.73 25.24
N GLY A 629 21.70 11.75 24.65
CA GLY A 629 22.00 13.16 24.85
C GLY A 629 20.81 14.06 24.52
N SER A 630 20.99 15.38 24.61
CA SER A 630 19.88 16.36 24.51
C SER A 630 18.74 16.00 25.47
N GLU A 631 17.48 16.30 25.15
CA GLU A 631 16.31 15.99 25.99
C GLU A 631 16.15 14.49 26.27
N SER A 632 16.57 13.60 25.36
CA SER A 632 16.46 12.15 25.57
C SER A 632 17.30 11.63 26.75
N ARG A 633 18.38 12.33 27.13
CA ARG A 633 19.10 12.04 28.39
C ARG A 633 18.23 12.37 29.60
N ASP A 634 17.52 13.49 29.56
CA ASP A 634 16.70 13.95 30.68
C ASP A 634 15.44 13.08 30.82
N ILE A 635 14.88 12.63 29.69
CA ILE A 635 13.86 11.56 29.63
C ILE A 635 14.42 10.26 30.23
N PHE A 636 15.61 9.78 29.81
CA PHE A 636 16.22 8.59 30.41
C PHE A 636 16.37 8.71 31.93
N MET A 637 16.82 9.87 32.44
CA MET A 637 17.03 10.07 33.87
C MET A 637 15.74 10.18 34.68
N ARG A 638 14.65 10.66 34.07
CA ARG A 638 13.32 10.69 34.70
C ARG A 638 12.62 9.34 34.65
N GLU A 639 12.71 8.63 33.52
CA GLU A 639 11.96 7.40 33.28
C GLU A 639 12.68 6.15 33.83
N ILE A 640 13.98 6.02 33.57
CA ILE A 640 14.74 4.77 33.78
C ILE A 640 15.77 4.93 34.92
N GLY A 641 16.58 5.99 34.84
CA GLY A 641 17.67 6.27 35.78
C GLY A 641 18.72 5.15 35.88
N PHE A 642 19.56 5.23 36.91
CA PHE A 642 20.52 4.20 37.30
C PHE A 642 20.13 3.59 38.65
N LEU A 643 20.55 2.34 38.92
CA LEU A 643 20.27 1.69 40.21
C LEU A 643 21.05 2.32 41.38
N GLY A 644 22.25 2.86 41.12
CA GLY A 644 23.15 3.43 42.14
C GLY A 644 23.13 4.97 42.17
N THR A 645 23.26 5.54 43.37
CA THR A 645 23.21 7.00 43.55
C THR A 645 24.29 7.73 42.76
N GLU A 646 25.54 7.25 42.78
CA GLU A 646 26.71 7.89 42.17
C GLU A 646 26.50 8.33 40.71
N LYS A 647 25.83 7.50 39.89
CA LYS A 647 25.56 7.83 38.48
C LYS A 647 24.39 8.81 38.34
N ASN A 648 23.39 8.74 39.21
CA ASN A 648 22.26 9.69 39.25
C ASN A 648 22.70 11.07 39.76
N GLU A 649 23.44 11.13 40.87
CA GLU A 649 23.98 12.34 41.50
C GLU A 649 24.88 13.11 40.53
N LYS A 650 25.77 12.42 39.82
CA LYS A 650 26.65 13.01 38.80
C LYS A 650 25.91 13.67 37.62
N TYR A 651 24.68 13.24 37.33
CA TYR A 651 23.77 13.92 36.40
C TYR A 651 23.04 15.09 37.08
N ALA A 652 22.56 14.92 38.32
CA ALA A 652 21.85 15.95 39.06
C ALA A 652 22.72 17.21 39.26
N GLU A 653 23.96 17.06 39.74
CA GLU A 653 24.96 18.14 39.86
C GLU A 653 25.11 18.96 38.57
N TRP A 654 25.06 18.28 37.42
CA TRP A 654 25.19 18.90 36.10
C TRP A 654 23.90 19.61 35.67
N ALA A 655 22.75 19.00 35.95
CA ALA A 655 21.44 19.54 35.60
C ALA A 655 21.13 20.83 36.37
N GLU A 656 21.52 20.91 37.65
CA GLU A 656 21.44 22.13 38.47
C GLU A 656 22.25 23.29 37.89
N GLN A 657 23.40 23.01 37.27
CA GLN A 657 24.30 24.01 36.69
C GLN A 657 23.99 24.33 35.22
N ARG A 658 22.93 23.75 34.64
CA ARG A 658 22.62 23.82 33.22
C ARG A 658 21.91 25.11 32.83
N THR A 659 22.55 25.94 32.01
CA THR A 659 22.01 27.21 31.53
C THR A 659 21.08 27.12 30.31
N ARG A 660 21.04 25.98 29.58
CA ARG A 660 20.18 25.77 28.40
C ARG A 660 19.73 24.32 28.25
N ALA A 661 18.48 24.11 27.87
CA ALA A 661 18.00 22.84 27.35
C ALA A 661 18.34 22.70 25.85
N ASN A 662 18.64 21.48 25.40
CA ASN A 662 18.81 21.14 23.99
C ASN A 662 17.81 20.05 23.64
N GLU A 663 16.94 20.30 22.67
CA GLU A 663 15.94 19.32 22.22
C GLU A 663 16.54 18.25 21.29
N ASN A 664 15.76 17.20 21.02
CA ASN A 664 15.93 16.30 19.91
C ASN A 664 14.79 16.51 18.91
N ASN A 665 15.10 16.39 17.62
CA ASN A 665 14.12 16.49 16.55
C ASN A 665 13.56 15.13 16.11
N PHE A 666 13.97 14.03 16.76
CA PHE A 666 13.40 12.67 16.56
C PHE A 666 13.35 12.20 15.11
N ILE A 667 14.43 12.48 14.38
CA ILE A 667 14.54 12.18 12.95
C ILE A 667 15.98 11.76 12.62
N SER A 668 16.18 10.57 12.04
CA SER A 668 17.54 10.01 11.81
C SER A 668 17.88 9.84 10.33
N PRO A 669 18.98 10.46 9.83
CA PRO A 669 19.35 10.43 8.42
C PRO A 669 19.80 9.04 7.97
N ILE A 670 19.19 8.44 6.93
CA ILE A 670 19.62 7.13 6.36
C ILE A 670 21.13 7.12 6.03
N VAL A 671 21.85 6.01 6.26
CA VAL A 671 23.25 5.83 5.78
C VAL A 671 23.46 4.57 4.95
N SER A 672 22.52 3.63 4.96
CA SER A 672 22.46 2.50 4.03
C SER A 672 21.02 2.25 3.59
N ILE A 673 20.83 1.97 2.30
CA ILE A 673 19.73 1.13 1.83
C ILE A 673 20.37 0.03 1.01
N GLN A 674 20.23 -1.20 1.47
CA GLN A 674 20.89 -2.36 0.91
C GLN A 674 19.83 -3.41 0.53
N TYR A 675 19.79 -3.80 -0.73
CA TYR A 675 19.09 -5.03 -1.10
C TYR A 675 19.78 -6.22 -0.43
N ILE A 676 19.00 -7.03 0.30
CA ILE A 676 19.54 -8.13 1.13
C ILE A 676 19.04 -9.52 0.70
N GLY A 677 18.20 -9.59 -0.33
CA GLY A 677 17.60 -10.82 -0.83
C GLY A 677 16.08 -10.80 -0.75
N LYS A 678 15.47 -11.98 -0.81
CA LYS A 678 14.04 -12.16 -0.64
C LYS A 678 13.73 -12.83 0.68
N GLU A 679 12.72 -12.33 1.37
CA GLU A 679 12.19 -12.92 2.60
C GLU A 679 10.67 -13.05 2.49
N ALA A 680 10.07 -13.86 3.38
CA ALA A 680 8.65 -13.74 3.66
C ALA A 680 8.33 -12.31 4.08
N VAL A 681 7.13 -11.86 3.78
CA VAL A 681 6.67 -10.48 3.93
C VAL A 681 5.25 -10.50 4.51
N PHE A 682 4.87 -9.46 5.27
CA PHE A 682 3.60 -9.30 6.00
C PHE A 682 3.04 -7.88 5.74
N ASP A 683 2.04 -7.45 6.50
CA ASP A 683 1.60 -6.07 6.74
C ASP A 683 0.58 -6.02 7.90
N THR A 684 0.18 -4.83 8.32
CA THR A 684 -1.09 -4.56 9.03
C THR A 684 -1.70 -3.30 8.42
N THR A 685 -2.96 -2.99 8.70
CA THR A 685 -3.57 -1.73 8.25
C THR A 685 -4.17 -1.04 9.45
N GLN A 686 -3.55 0.08 9.79
CA GLN A 686 -3.94 0.98 10.85
C GLN A 686 -4.55 2.17 10.13
N ASP A 687 -5.87 2.30 10.18
CA ASP A 687 -6.61 3.03 9.15
C ASP A 687 -6.25 4.53 9.13
N ASP A 688 -6.09 5.18 10.31
CA ASP A 688 -4.86 5.89 10.74
C ASP A 688 -3.91 6.57 9.70
N HIS A 689 -4.37 7.18 8.60
CA HIS A 689 -3.56 7.50 7.42
C HIS A 689 -2.84 6.29 6.75
N ASN A 690 -3.15 5.04 7.12
CA ASN A 690 -2.30 3.86 6.88
C ASN A 690 -0.89 4.03 7.51
N THR A 691 -0.79 4.43 8.79
CA THR A 691 0.50 4.70 9.49
C THR A 691 0.83 3.70 10.59
N LEU A 692 2.10 3.33 10.74
CA LEU A 692 2.55 2.21 11.59
C LEU A 692 3.95 2.47 12.13
N ILE A 693 4.25 2.23 13.42
CA ILE A 693 5.63 2.21 13.93
C ILE A 693 6.20 0.79 13.93
N PHE A 694 7.29 0.63 13.18
CA PHE A 694 8.06 -0.57 12.96
C PHE A 694 9.55 -0.34 13.30
N ASN A 695 10.12 -1.08 14.27
CA ASN A 695 11.48 -0.87 14.80
C ASN A 695 11.78 0.61 15.18
N GLY A 696 10.78 1.35 15.64
CA GLY A 696 10.87 2.79 15.93
C GLY A 696 10.79 3.72 14.70
N ILE A 697 10.39 3.23 13.51
CA ILE A 697 10.34 3.94 12.19
C ILE A 697 8.92 3.82 11.58
N VAL A 698 8.43 4.78 10.79
CA VAL A 698 6.98 4.94 10.45
C VAL A 698 6.61 4.69 8.94
N THR A 699 5.48 4.05 8.49
CA THR A 699 5.30 3.45 7.08
C THR A 699 3.94 3.49 6.24
N GLY A 700 3.67 2.69 5.14
CA GLY A 700 2.38 2.64 4.29
C GLY A 700 2.26 1.87 2.89
N ASN A 701 1.19 2.08 2.03
CA ASN A 701 0.50 1.10 1.07
C ASN A 701 0.13 1.56 -0.45
N CYS A 702 -0.57 0.76 -1.35
CA CYS A 702 -0.96 1.10 -2.80
C CYS A 702 -1.89 0.10 -3.65
N GLY A 703 -2.50 0.44 -4.85
CA GLY A 703 -3.20 -0.47 -5.86
C GLY A 703 -3.76 0.07 -7.26
N GLU A 704 -4.37 -0.74 -8.21
CA GLU A 704 -4.92 -0.31 -9.58
C GLU A 704 -6.22 -0.97 -10.31
N GLN A 705 -6.24 -1.48 -11.59
CA GLN A 705 -7.33 -1.43 -12.69
C GLN A 705 -8.06 -2.76 -13.27
N PRO A 706 -9.29 -2.76 -13.95
CA PRO A 706 -10.07 -3.96 -14.47
C PRO A 706 -10.02 -4.39 -15.98
N LEU A 707 -10.26 -5.70 -16.30
CA LEU A 707 -10.04 -6.40 -17.62
C LEU A 707 -10.89 -7.70 -17.87
N PRO A 708 -10.98 -8.26 -19.12
CA PRO A 708 -11.63 -9.57 -19.43
C PRO A 708 -10.78 -10.80 -19.05
N PRO A 709 -11.31 -12.04 -19.11
CA PRO A 709 -10.56 -13.29 -18.93
C PRO A 709 -9.27 -13.35 -19.75
N TYR A 710 -8.14 -13.65 -19.10
CA TYR A 710 -6.77 -13.57 -19.64
C TYR A 710 -6.34 -12.21 -20.22
N GLY A 711 -7.19 -11.18 -20.13
CA GLY A 711 -6.93 -9.83 -20.61
C GLY A 711 -5.74 -9.17 -19.91
N SER A 712 -5.17 -8.15 -20.57
CA SER A 712 -3.96 -7.46 -20.12
C SER A 712 -4.08 -5.93 -20.18
N CYS A 713 -3.39 -5.25 -19.26
CA CYS A 713 -3.42 -3.80 -19.06
C CYS A 713 -2.17 -3.15 -19.71
N LEU A 714 -2.37 -2.68 -20.94
CA LEU A 714 -1.37 -1.92 -21.70
C LEU A 714 -1.66 -0.42 -21.57
N LEU A 715 -1.16 0.17 -20.49
CA LEU A 715 -1.41 1.56 -20.11
C LEU A 715 -0.39 2.56 -20.69
N GLY A 716 -0.84 3.81 -20.81
CA GLY A 716 0.00 4.97 -21.11
C GLY A 716 -0.69 6.29 -20.75
N SER A 717 0.07 7.37 -20.54
CA SER A 717 -0.52 8.68 -20.18
C SER A 717 0.15 9.85 -20.90
N ILE A 718 -0.65 10.77 -21.42
CA ILE A 718 -0.20 12.07 -21.94
C ILE A 718 -0.23 13.11 -20.79
N ASN A 719 0.84 13.88 -20.60
CA ASN A 719 0.87 14.99 -19.66
C ASN A 719 0.19 16.24 -20.26
N LEU A 720 -1.05 16.53 -19.84
CA LEU A 720 -1.86 17.63 -20.39
C LEU A 720 -1.21 19.01 -20.22
N THR A 721 -0.40 19.21 -19.17
CA THR A 721 0.24 20.50 -18.88
C THR A 721 1.10 21.01 -20.03
N ARG A 722 1.71 20.11 -20.81
CA ARG A 722 2.60 20.43 -21.94
C ARG A 722 1.90 21.21 -23.07
N PHE A 723 0.57 21.17 -23.12
CA PHE A 723 -0.23 21.77 -24.18
C PHE A 723 -0.83 23.13 -23.78
N VAL A 724 -0.71 23.58 -22.53
CA VAL A 724 -1.19 24.92 -22.16
C VAL A 724 -0.25 26.00 -22.70
N LYS A 725 -0.81 27.04 -23.30
CA LYS A 725 -0.12 28.25 -23.75
C LYS A 725 -0.60 29.45 -22.96
N LYS A 726 0.30 30.40 -22.70
CA LYS A 726 0.03 31.63 -21.91
C LYS A 726 -0.72 31.33 -20.58
N PRO A 727 -0.28 30.34 -19.79
CA PRO A 727 -1.02 29.89 -18.61
C PRO A 727 -1.26 31.03 -17.62
N PHE A 728 -2.35 30.94 -16.86
CA PHE A 728 -2.79 31.92 -15.84
C PHE A 728 -3.14 33.32 -16.36
N THR A 729 -3.07 33.57 -17.68
CA THR A 729 -3.48 34.84 -18.30
C THR A 729 -4.90 34.77 -18.86
N SER A 730 -5.50 35.92 -19.18
CA SER A 730 -6.76 35.99 -19.94
C SER A 730 -6.65 35.48 -21.39
N GLU A 731 -5.45 35.12 -21.85
CA GLU A 731 -5.18 34.51 -23.16
C GLU A 731 -4.76 33.03 -23.03
N ALA A 732 -4.94 32.43 -21.85
CA ALA A 732 -4.63 31.02 -21.59
C ALA A 732 -5.48 30.10 -22.47
N HIS A 733 -4.84 29.19 -23.20
CA HIS A 733 -5.52 28.25 -24.10
C HIS A 733 -4.74 26.94 -24.26
N PHE A 734 -5.41 25.92 -24.80
CA PHE A 734 -4.86 24.59 -25.00
C PHE A 734 -4.45 24.35 -26.48
N ASP A 735 -3.27 23.79 -26.68
CA ASP A 735 -2.65 23.49 -27.98
C ASP A 735 -3.19 22.16 -28.53
N TRP A 736 -4.42 22.24 -29.02
CA TRP A 736 -5.16 21.11 -29.57
C TRP A 736 -4.41 20.41 -30.71
N ASP A 737 -3.64 21.12 -31.54
CA ASP A 737 -3.00 20.52 -32.71
C ASP A 737 -1.75 19.71 -32.35
N ASN A 738 -0.91 20.18 -31.42
CA ASN A 738 0.15 19.32 -30.88
C ASN A 738 -0.42 18.18 -30.02
N TYR A 739 -1.56 18.38 -29.34
CA TYR A 739 -2.22 17.30 -28.61
C TYR A 739 -2.70 16.19 -29.57
N ARG A 740 -3.47 16.53 -30.62
CA ARG A 740 -3.89 15.59 -31.69
C ARG A 740 -2.71 14.82 -32.28
N LYS A 741 -1.65 15.53 -32.68
CA LYS A 741 -0.43 14.92 -33.22
C LYS A 741 0.24 13.96 -32.21
N THR A 742 0.24 14.33 -30.92
CA THR A 742 0.80 13.50 -29.85
C THR A 742 -0.01 12.22 -29.63
N ILE A 743 -1.34 12.30 -29.65
CA ILE A 743 -2.24 11.14 -29.53
C ILE A 743 -1.96 10.12 -30.63
N ARG A 744 -1.88 10.55 -31.90
CA ARG A 744 -1.63 9.65 -33.03
C ARG A 744 -0.29 8.90 -32.87
N ILE A 745 0.80 9.63 -32.62
CA ILE A 745 2.13 9.02 -32.46
C ILE A 745 2.18 8.09 -31.24
N PHE A 746 1.52 8.43 -30.12
CA PHE A 746 1.45 7.55 -28.95
C PHE A 746 0.59 6.31 -29.19
N THR A 747 -0.46 6.42 -30.01
CA THR A 747 -1.34 5.31 -30.37
C THR A 747 -0.57 4.23 -31.13
N ARG A 748 0.27 4.63 -32.07
CA ARG A 748 1.22 3.73 -32.75
C ARG A 748 2.30 3.18 -31.81
N MET A 749 2.80 3.99 -30.88
CA MET A 749 3.79 3.57 -29.90
C MET A 749 3.25 2.45 -28.99
N LEU A 750 1.98 2.53 -28.55
CA LEU A 750 1.31 1.46 -27.79
C LEU A 750 1.04 0.22 -28.66
N ASP A 751 0.64 0.37 -29.92
CA ASP A 751 0.51 -0.76 -30.87
C ASP A 751 1.81 -1.56 -31.01
N ASN A 752 2.97 -0.92 -30.92
CA ASN A 752 4.26 -1.60 -30.96
C ASN A 752 4.66 -2.25 -29.62
N VAL A 753 4.07 -1.86 -28.48
CA VAL A 753 4.29 -2.55 -27.19
C VAL A 753 3.66 -3.94 -27.19
N VAL A 754 2.55 -4.14 -27.92
CA VAL A 754 1.90 -5.45 -28.07
C VAL A 754 2.89 -6.53 -28.55
N GLU A 755 3.78 -6.19 -29.47
CA GLU A 755 4.78 -7.12 -30.03
C GLU A 755 5.91 -7.47 -29.02
N ILE A 756 6.08 -6.67 -27.96
CA ILE A 756 7.09 -6.87 -26.90
C ILE A 756 6.47 -7.05 -25.51
N ASN A 757 5.24 -7.59 -25.45
CA ASN A 757 4.46 -7.71 -24.22
C ASN A 757 5.14 -8.53 -23.11
N GLY A 758 5.87 -9.60 -23.44
CA GLY A 758 6.55 -10.47 -22.47
C GLY A 758 5.63 -11.19 -21.46
N LEU A 759 4.35 -11.38 -21.79
CA LEU A 759 3.38 -12.09 -20.93
C LEU A 759 3.69 -13.60 -20.85
N PRO A 760 3.48 -14.25 -19.69
CA PRO A 760 3.91 -15.63 -19.46
C PRO A 760 2.96 -16.69 -20.05
N LEU A 761 1.64 -16.50 -19.96
CA LEU A 761 0.68 -17.49 -20.42
C LEU A 761 0.44 -17.38 -21.95
N PRO A 762 0.25 -18.50 -22.67
CA PRO A 762 -0.19 -18.48 -24.07
C PRO A 762 -1.46 -17.66 -24.29
N GLN A 763 -2.49 -17.86 -23.46
CA GLN A 763 -3.80 -17.22 -23.58
C GLN A 763 -3.71 -15.69 -23.40
N GLN A 764 -2.88 -15.23 -22.47
CA GLN A 764 -2.62 -13.79 -22.26
C GLN A 764 -1.92 -13.15 -23.47
N ARG A 765 -1.04 -13.90 -24.15
CA ARG A 765 -0.40 -13.46 -25.40
C ARG A 765 -1.39 -13.48 -26.57
N GLU A 766 -2.27 -14.47 -26.63
CA GLU A 766 -3.32 -14.55 -27.64
C GLU A 766 -4.32 -13.39 -27.52
N GLU A 767 -4.82 -13.12 -26.31
CA GLU A 767 -5.69 -11.97 -26.02
C GLU A 767 -5.07 -10.64 -26.49
N ILE A 768 -3.83 -10.34 -26.07
CA ILE A 768 -3.20 -9.06 -26.43
C ILE A 768 -2.88 -8.97 -27.92
N ILE A 769 -2.52 -10.06 -28.60
CA ILE A 769 -2.21 -10.05 -30.04
C ILE A 769 -3.49 -10.00 -30.89
N SER A 770 -4.55 -10.71 -30.49
CA SER A 770 -5.81 -10.83 -31.22
C SER A 770 -6.68 -9.58 -31.13
N LYS A 771 -6.72 -8.93 -29.95
CA LYS A 771 -7.60 -7.79 -29.67
C LYS A 771 -6.86 -6.46 -29.54
N ARG A 772 -5.55 -6.50 -29.25
CA ARG A 772 -4.64 -5.33 -29.18
C ARG A 772 -5.16 -4.19 -28.30
N ARG A 773 -5.82 -4.55 -27.19
CA ARG A 773 -6.44 -3.61 -26.23
C ARG A 773 -5.39 -2.66 -25.66
N HIS A 774 -5.58 -1.36 -25.88
CA HIS A 774 -4.79 -0.29 -25.28
C HIS A 774 -5.58 0.45 -24.20
N GLY A 775 -4.87 1.08 -23.26
CA GLY A 775 -5.40 1.98 -22.26
C GLY A 775 -4.62 3.29 -22.23
N MET A 776 -4.73 4.08 -23.30
CA MET A 776 -4.22 5.44 -23.32
C MET A 776 -5.12 6.34 -22.46
N GLY A 777 -4.51 7.08 -21.54
CA GLY A 777 -5.17 8.16 -20.83
C GLY A 777 -4.29 9.39 -20.81
N TYR A 778 -4.53 10.21 -19.81
CA TYR A 778 -3.76 11.42 -19.56
C TYR A 778 -3.59 11.64 -18.05
N LEU A 779 -2.73 12.59 -17.71
CA LEU A 779 -2.51 13.06 -16.35
C LEU A 779 -2.35 14.58 -16.32
N GLY A 780 -2.39 15.17 -15.12
CA GLY A 780 -2.29 16.61 -14.93
C GLY A 780 -3.55 17.38 -15.30
N LEU A 781 -4.74 16.75 -15.21
CA LEU A 781 -6.00 17.44 -15.49
C LEU A 781 -6.23 18.62 -14.54
N GLY A 782 -6.13 18.39 -13.23
CA GLY A 782 -6.25 19.44 -12.21
C GLY A 782 -5.23 20.56 -12.44
N SER A 783 -3.96 20.20 -12.68
CA SER A 783 -2.92 21.17 -13.06
C SER A 783 -3.29 22.00 -14.28
N THR A 784 -3.81 21.36 -15.33
CA THR A 784 -4.17 22.00 -16.61
C THR A 784 -5.38 22.93 -16.45
N VAL A 785 -6.39 22.50 -15.70
CA VAL A 785 -7.57 23.30 -15.34
C VAL A 785 -7.17 24.57 -14.58
N THR A 786 -6.33 24.45 -13.56
CA THR A 786 -5.78 25.59 -12.82
C THR A 786 -4.94 26.51 -13.71
N MET A 787 -4.12 25.95 -14.60
CA MET A 787 -3.31 26.71 -15.57
C MET A 787 -4.13 27.44 -16.65
N LEU A 788 -5.38 27.03 -16.87
CA LEU A 788 -6.35 27.73 -17.72
C LEU A 788 -7.24 28.72 -16.94
N GLY A 789 -7.02 28.90 -15.64
CA GLY A 789 -7.81 29.79 -14.78
C GLY A 789 -9.20 29.29 -14.43
N MET A 790 -9.48 28.00 -14.63
CA MET A 790 -10.76 27.34 -14.34
C MET A 790 -10.74 26.70 -12.94
N ARG A 791 -11.89 26.62 -12.27
CA ARG A 791 -12.02 25.95 -10.96
C ARG A 791 -12.34 24.47 -11.17
N TYR A 792 -11.58 23.56 -10.56
CA TYR A 792 -11.85 22.11 -10.69
C TYR A 792 -13.29 21.78 -10.26
N GLY A 793 -14.04 21.13 -11.16
CA GLY A 793 -15.44 20.76 -10.93
C GLY A 793 -16.44 21.90 -11.15
N ASP A 794 -16.04 23.01 -11.77
CA ASP A 794 -16.97 23.97 -12.37
C ASP A 794 -17.45 23.51 -13.76
N ALA A 795 -18.44 24.19 -14.35
CA ALA A 795 -18.98 23.82 -15.65
C ALA A 795 -17.96 23.91 -16.80
N HIS A 796 -16.95 24.79 -16.69
CA HIS A 796 -15.94 24.98 -17.73
C HIS A 796 -14.88 23.87 -17.72
N SER A 797 -14.42 23.47 -16.54
CA SER A 797 -13.50 22.34 -16.34
C SER A 797 -14.16 20.99 -16.62
N VAL A 798 -15.46 20.84 -16.33
CA VAL A 798 -16.24 19.66 -16.76
C VAL A 798 -16.34 19.60 -18.29
N GLN A 799 -16.69 20.69 -18.98
CA GLN A 799 -16.71 20.72 -20.44
C GLN A 799 -15.31 20.46 -21.04
N PHE A 800 -14.27 21.12 -20.52
CA PHE A 800 -12.89 20.91 -20.96
C PHE A 800 -12.41 19.47 -20.76
N THR A 801 -12.83 18.81 -19.67
CA THR A 801 -12.56 17.37 -19.44
C THR A 801 -13.22 16.51 -20.52
N GLU A 802 -14.45 16.83 -20.91
CA GLU A 802 -15.10 16.14 -22.03
C GLU A 802 -14.33 16.38 -23.33
N ASP A 803 -14.02 17.63 -23.68
CA ASP A 803 -13.36 18.01 -24.94
C ASP A 803 -11.98 17.35 -25.10
N VAL A 804 -11.17 17.35 -24.04
CA VAL A 804 -9.85 16.68 -24.00
C VAL A 804 -9.98 15.18 -24.24
N THR A 805 -10.97 14.54 -23.63
CA THR A 805 -11.16 13.08 -23.73
C THR A 805 -11.79 12.68 -25.06
N LYS A 806 -12.70 13.50 -25.58
CA LYS A 806 -13.30 13.38 -26.91
C LYS A 806 -12.24 13.45 -28.01
N ILE A 807 -11.31 14.39 -27.92
CA ILE A 807 -10.19 14.52 -28.88
C ILE A 807 -9.18 13.37 -28.72
N LEU A 808 -8.92 12.89 -27.50
CA LEU A 808 -8.13 11.67 -27.25
C LEU A 808 -8.72 10.47 -27.99
N ALA A 809 -10.02 10.23 -27.84
CA ALA A 809 -10.73 9.14 -28.49
C ALA A 809 -10.73 9.27 -30.03
N ILE A 810 -11.17 10.42 -30.56
CA ILE A 810 -11.33 10.64 -32.01
C ILE A 810 -10.00 10.47 -32.76
N GLU A 811 -8.92 11.11 -32.32
CA GLU A 811 -7.61 10.95 -32.97
C GLU A 811 -7.03 9.54 -32.74
N GLY A 812 -7.36 8.91 -31.62
CA GLY A 812 -7.08 7.51 -31.38
C GLY A 812 -7.67 6.61 -32.46
N TRP A 813 -8.97 6.73 -32.74
CA TRP A 813 -9.65 5.94 -33.78
C TRP A 813 -9.20 6.28 -35.20
N LYS A 814 -8.87 7.55 -35.50
CA LYS A 814 -8.27 7.96 -36.78
C LYS A 814 -6.91 7.31 -37.02
N GLU A 815 -6.04 7.26 -36.01
CA GLU A 815 -4.79 6.50 -36.09
C GLU A 815 -5.06 5.00 -36.12
N GLY A 816 -6.07 4.51 -35.39
CA GLY A 816 -6.48 3.10 -35.39
C GLY A 816 -6.87 2.59 -36.78
N LEU A 817 -7.62 3.38 -37.55
CA LEU A 817 -7.93 3.11 -38.96
C LEU A 817 -6.67 3.22 -39.85
N THR A 818 -5.84 4.23 -39.64
CA THR A 818 -4.59 4.45 -40.41
C THR A 818 -3.63 3.26 -40.23
N LEU A 819 -3.46 2.79 -39.00
CA LEU A 819 -2.66 1.61 -38.67
C LEU A 819 -3.32 0.31 -39.18
N ALA A 820 -4.65 0.22 -39.27
CA ALA A 820 -5.31 -0.93 -39.89
C ALA A 820 -4.99 -1.00 -41.39
N LYS A 821 -5.08 0.13 -42.11
CA LYS A 821 -4.70 0.25 -43.53
C LYS A 821 -3.21 -0.08 -43.77
N GLU A 822 -2.33 0.17 -42.80
CA GLU A 822 -0.88 -0.03 -42.94
C GLU A 822 -0.35 -1.39 -42.45
N LYS A 823 -0.90 -1.93 -41.35
CA LYS A 823 -0.42 -3.13 -40.64
C LYS A 823 -1.44 -4.27 -40.58
N GLY A 824 -2.66 -4.06 -41.07
CA GLY A 824 -3.82 -4.92 -40.83
C GLY A 824 -4.57 -4.54 -39.54
N ALA A 825 -5.88 -4.75 -39.52
CA ALA A 825 -6.73 -4.60 -38.33
C ALA A 825 -6.32 -5.55 -37.19
N ALA A 826 -6.92 -5.39 -36.01
CA ALA A 826 -6.81 -6.38 -34.94
C ALA A 826 -7.36 -7.74 -35.45
N PRO A 827 -6.65 -8.87 -35.28
CA PRO A 827 -7.07 -10.17 -35.84
C PRO A 827 -8.52 -10.57 -35.54
N ILE A 828 -9.06 -10.25 -34.36
CA ILE A 828 -10.46 -10.50 -33.97
C ILE A 828 -11.50 -9.81 -34.90
N MET A 829 -11.12 -8.74 -35.61
CA MET A 829 -12.02 -7.99 -36.48
C MET A 829 -12.22 -8.61 -37.87
N GLU A 830 -11.24 -9.37 -38.36
CA GLU A 830 -11.33 -10.10 -39.63
C GLU A 830 -11.88 -11.52 -39.45
N GLN A 831 -12.12 -11.95 -38.20
CA GLN A 831 -12.84 -13.19 -37.91
C GLN A 831 -14.33 -13.03 -38.23
N SER A 832 -14.96 -14.14 -38.64
CA SER A 832 -16.40 -14.22 -38.87
C SER A 832 -17.09 -14.92 -37.71
N PHE A 833 -18.17 -14.33 -37.24
CA PHE A 833 -18.98 -14.77 -36.11
C PHE A 833 -20.37 -15.17 -36.60
N THR A 834 -20.94 -16.22 -36.02
CA THR A 834 -22.33 -16.61 -36.26
C THR A 834 -23.25 -15.71 -35.45
N VAL A 835 -24.22 -15.07 -36.10
CA VAL A 835 -25.27 -14.28 -35.46
C VAL A 835 -26.10 -15.19 -34.56
N THR A 836 -26.13 -14.91 -33.26
CA THR A 836 -26.92 -15.64 -32.26
C THR A 836 -28.19 -14.87 -31.89
N SER A 837 -29.16 -15.56 -31.28
CA SER A 837 -30.36 -14.89 -30.73
C SER A 837 -29.99 -13.86 -29.66
N ALA A 838 -28.98 -14.16 -28.83
CA ALA A 838 -28.46 -13.22 -27.84
C ALA A 838 -27.86 -11.94 -28.48
N MET A 839 -27.14 -12.05 -29.60
CA MET A 839 -26.67 -10.87 -30.34
C MET A 839 -27.84 -10.00 -30.84
N LEU A 840 -28.86 -10.62 -31.45
CA LEU A 840 -30.04 -9.91 -31.94
C LEU A 840 -30.87 -9.29 -30.81
N HIS A 841 -30.86 -9.89 -29.60
CA HIS A 841 -31.50 -9.33 -28.42
C HIS A 841 -30.72 -8.14 -27.84
N GLN A 842 -29.38 -8.23 -27.75
CA GLN A 842 -28.52 -7.15 -27.27
C GLN A 842 -28.39 -5.98 -28.25
N ARG A 843 -28.54 -6.24 -29.56
CA ARG A 843 -28.43 -5.29 -30.67
C ARG A 843 -29.62 -5.47 -31.65
N PRO A 844 -30.84 -5.08 -31.25
CA PRO A 844 -32.04 -5.24 -32.09
C PRO A 844 -31.95 -4.50 -33.42
N GLU A 845 -31.08 -3.49 -33.55
CA GLU A 845 -30.77 -2.86 -34.84
C GLU A 845 -30.26 -3.85 -35.90
N MET A 846 -29.58 -4.94 -35.51
CA MET A 846 -29.13 -5.99 -36.44
C MET A 846 -30.31 -6.66 -37.16
N ILE A 847 -31.48 -6.76 -36.51
CA ILE A 847 -32.71 -7.29 -37.11
C ILE A 847 -33.25 -6.30 -38.16
N THR A 848 -33.16 -5.00 -37.88
CA THR A 848 -33.55 -3.93 -38.84
C THR A 848 -32.62 -3.89 -40.06
N ASP A 849 -31.34 -4.17 -39.85
CA ASP A 849 -30.34 -4.38 -40.91
C ASP A 849 -30.47 -5.74 -41.63
N GLY A 850 -31.41 -6.59 -41.22
CA GLY A 850 -31.81 -7.83 -41.92
C GLY A 850 -31.15 -9.12 -41.46
N TYR A 851 -30.26 -9.09 -40.46
CA TYR A 851 -29.56 -10.26 -39.92
C TYR A 851 -30.49 -11.22 -39.16
N LYS A 852 -30.21 -12.52 -39.26
CA LYS A 852 -30.96 -13.63 -38.67
C LYS A 852 -30.03 -14.58 -37.93
N VAL A 853 -30.60 -15.37 -37.02
CA VAL A 853 -29.84 -16.41 -36.30
C VAL A 853 -29.26 -17.41 -37.30
N GLY A 854 -27.95 -17.63 -37.25
CA GLY A 854 -27.21 -18.48 -38.18
C GLY A 854 -26.52 -17.75 -39.34
N ASP A 855 -26.80 -16.45 -39.56
CA ASP A 855 -26.04 -15.64 -40.53
C ASP A 855 -24.59 -15.44 -40.06
N SER A 856 -23.69 -15.11 -40.99
CA SER A 856 -22.27 -14.86 -40.72
C SER A 856 -21.93 -13.38 -40.86
N ILE A 857 -21.22 -12.81 -39.88
CA ILE A 857 -20.85 -11.39 -39.82
C ILE A 857 -19.42 -11.22 -39.31
N THR A 858 -18.65 -10.27 -39.86
CA THR A 858 -17.25 -10.05 -39.45
C THR A 858 -17.14 -9.17 -38.20
N GLY A 859 -16.10 -9.41 -37.41
CA GLY A 859 -15.83 -8.70 -36.15
C GLY A 859 -15.72 -7.18 -36.30
N LYS A 860 -15.23 -6.66 -37.44
CA LYS A 860 -15.22 -5.22 -37.73
C LYS A 860 -16.61 -4.60 -37.83
N VAL A 861 -17.59 -5.31 -38.37
CA VAL A 861 -18.98 -4.81 -38.42
C VAL A 861 -19.61 -4.86 -37.02
N LEU A 862 -19.40 -5.96 -36.27
CA LEU A 862 -19.85 -6.09 -34.87
C LEU A 862 -19.22 -5.05 -33.93
N HIS A 863 -17.96 -4.70 -34.16
CA HIS A 863 -17.23 -3.66 -33.44
C HIS A 863 -17.71 -2.26 -33.86
N ALA A 864 -17.49 -1.86 -35.11
CA ALA A 864 -17.65 -0.47 -35.53
C ALA A 864 -19.12 -0.04 -35.70
N LYS A 865 -20.01 -0.93 -36.17
CA LYS A 865 -21.44 -0.61 -36.37
C LYS A 865 -22.30 -0.88 -35.13
N TYR A 866 -21.96 -1.93 -34.37
CA TYR A 866 -22.83 -2.46 -33.32
C TYR A 866 -22.24 -2.39 -31.88
N SER A 867 -21.05 -1.82 -31.66
CA SER A 867 -20.68 -1.35 -30.31
C SER A 867 -21.46 -0.09 -29.96
N ARG A 868 -22.04 -0.02 -28.76
CA ARG A 868 -22.72 1.19 -28.24
C ARG A 868 -21.75 2.37 -28.13
N TYR A 869 -20.47 2.13 -27.85
CA TYR A 869 -19.43 3.16 -27.83
C TYR A 869 -19.06 3.63 -29.25
N MET A 870 -18.91 2.72 -30.22
CA MET A 870 -18.62 3.11 -31.62
C MET A 870 -19.82 3.80 -32.28
N GLN A 871 -21.04 3.45 -31.89
CA GLN A 871 -22.25 4.20 -32.26
C GLN A 871 -22.22 5.63 -31.71
N GLN A 872 -21.77 5.86 -30.47
CA GLN A 872 -21.56 7.22 -29.95
C GLN A 872 -20.52 7.99 -30.79
N LEU A 873 -19.41 7.34 -31.15
CA LEU A 873 -18.40 7.94 -32.04
C LEU A 873 -18.97 8.28 -33.43
N ALA A 874 -19.86 7.46 -33.98
CA ALA A 874 -20.49 7.66 -35.28
C ALA A 874 -21.41 8.89 -35.36
N HIS A 875 -21.87 9.44 -34.22
CA HIS A 875 -22.62 10.70 -34.21
C HIS A 875 -21.72 11.93 -34.44
N GLU A 876 -20.42 11.81 -34.14
CA GLU A 876 -19.42 12.89 -34.28
C GLU A 876 -18.58 12.71 -35.55
N GLU A 877 -18.20 11.47 -35.86
CA GLU A 877 -17.28 11.10 -36.93
C GLU A 877 -17.88 9.95 -37.79
N PRO A 878 -19.01 10.17 -38.47
CA PRO A 878 -19.73 9.11 -39.20
C PRO A 878 -18.89 8.50 -40.34
N GLU A 879 -18.09 9.32 -41.04
CA GLU A 879 -17.22 8.87 -42.14
C GLU A 879 -16.10 7.95 -41.62
N LEU A 880 -15.50 8.29 -40.48
CA LEU A 880 -14.50 7.44 -39.80
C LEU A 880 -15.07 6.08 -39.43
N VAL A 881 -16.29 6.05 -38.87
CA VAL A 881 -16.93 4.79 -38.48
C VAL A 881 -17.34 3.97 -39.72
N ALA A 882 -17.78 4.61 -40.80
CA ALA A 882 -18.03 3.93 -42.07
C ALA A 882 -16.75 3.28 -42.63
N GLU A 883 -15.61 3.98 -42.64
CA GLU A 883 -14.33 3.39 -43.05
C GLU A 883 -13.85 2.27 -42.11
N LEU A 884 -14.16 2.35 -40.81
CA LEU A 884 -13.87 1.32 -39.81
C LEU A 884 -14.74 0.07 -39.95
N ILE A 885 -15.96 0.18 -40.47
CA ILE A 885 -16.82 -0.98 -40.78
C ILE A 885 -16.19 -1.81 -41.92
N GLU A 886 -15.69 -1.16 -42.97
CA GLU A 886 -15.04 -1.83 -44.10
C GLU A 886 -13.62 -2.33 -43.76
N THR A 887 -12.83 -1.52 -43.05
CA THR A 887 -11.39 -1.76 -42.83
C THR A 887 -11.07 -2.46 -41.52
N GLY A 888 -11.87 -2.25 -40.48
CA GLY A 888 -11.48 -2.49 -39.09
C GLY A 888 -10.50 -1.44 -38.54
N ALA A 889 -10.30 -1.44 -37.22
CA ALA A 889 -9.24 -0.70 -36.54
C ALA A 889 -8.06 -1.61 -36.17
N ARG A 890 -6.89 -1.02 -35.93
CA ARG A 890 -5.70 -1.74 -35.47
C ARG A 890 -5.87 -2.37 -34.08
N PHE A 891 -6.78 -1.87 -33.26
CA PHE A 891 -7.05 -2.31 -31.89
C PHE A 891 -8.54 -2.24 -31.59
N THR A 892 -9.00 -3.11 -30.69
CA THR A 892 -10.40 -3.12 -30.26
C THR A 892 -10.75 -2.01 -29.26
N HIS A 893 -9.75 -1.50 -28.54
CA HIS A 893 -9.90 -0.46 -27.54
C HIS A 893 -8.66 0.43 -27.50
N HIS A 894 -8.86 1.71 -27.25
CA HIS A 894 -7.83 2.75 -27.25
C HIS A 894 -7.46 3.22 -25.84
N SER A 895 -8.43 3.34 -24.94
CA SER A 895 -8.41 4.38 -23.90
C SER A 895 -8.74 3.88 -22.48
N SER A 896 -8.02 4.39 -21.48
CA SER A 896 -8.25 4.12 -20.05
C SER A 896 -7.45 5.10 -19.19
N ILE A 897 -8.01 5.54 -18.06
CA ILE A 897 -7.32 6.47 -17.15
C ILE A 897 -6.94 5.75 -15.86
N ALA A 898 -5.65 5.77 -15.53
CA ALA A 898 -5.07 5.16 -14.34
C ALA A 898 -4.71 6.22 -13.28
N PRO A 899 -4.38 5.83 -12.03
CA PRO A 899 -4.00 6.81 -10.99
C PRO A 899 -2.68 7.54 -11.28
N THR A 900 -1.78 6.98 -12.09
CA THR A 900 -0.48 7.55 -12.53
C THR A 900 0.53 8.00 -11.44
N GLY A 901 0.21 7.92 -10.14
CA GLY A 901 0.93 8.63 -9.07
C GLY A 901 2.47 8.57 -9.04
N THR A 902 3.09 7.44 -9.39
CA THR A 902 4.56 7.41 -9.54
C THR A 902 5.04 8.14 -10.81
N ILE A 903 4.42 7.90 -11.96
CA ILE A 903 4.86 8.48 -13.24
C ILE A 903 4.55 9.97 -13.34
N SER A 904 3.49 10.45 -12.67
CA SER A 904 3.17 11.89 -12.65
C SER A 904 4.24 12.69 -11.89
N LEU A 905 4.62 12.21 -10.70
CA LEU A 905 5.71 12.81 -9.94
C LEU A 905 7.05 12.71 -10.67
N SER A 906 7.39 11.56 -11.28
CA SER A 906 8.72 11.33 -11.85
C SER A 906 8.95 11.90 -13.25
N LEU A 907 7.97 11.76 -14.16
CA LEU A 907 8.11 12.05 -15.59
C LEU A 907 7.22 13.21 -16.06
N ALA A 908 6.22 13.61 -15.26
CA ALA A 908 5.38 14.78 -15.51
C ALA A 908 5.65 15.98 -14.58
N ASN A 909 6.73 15.92 -13.80
CA ASN A 909 7.19 16.99 -12.91
C ASN A 909 6.22 17.36 -11.76
N ASN A 910 5.48 16.37 -11.22
CA ASN A 910 4.42 16.54 -10.21
C ASN A 910 3.17 17.28 -10.71
N ALA A 911 2.76 17.00 -11.95
CA ALA A 911 1.40 17.30 -12.38
C ALA A 911 0.38 16.43 -11.60
N SER A 912 -0.89 16.86 -11.53
CA SER A 912 -1.93 16.11 -10.82
C SER A 912 -2.15 14.69 -11.38
N ASN A 913 -2.71 13.80 -10.55
CA ASN A 913 -2.70 12.36 -10.80
C ASN A 913 -3.87 11.93 -11.70
N GLY A 914 -3.62 11.63 -12.98
CA GLY A 914 -4.69 11.22 -13.90
C GLY A 914 -5.73 12.34 -14.09
N ILE A 915 -6.99 12.06 -13.73
CA ILE A 915 -8.08 13.07 -13.65
C ILE A 915 -8.24 13.71 -12.27
N GLU A 916 -7.45 13.32 -11.27
CA GLU A 916 -7.53 13.87 -9.92
C GLU A 916 -7.15 15.37 -9.89
N PRO A 917 -7.71 16.15 -8.94
CA PRO A 917 -7.14 17.44 -8.58
C PRO A 917 -5.74 17.25 -7.97
N SER A 918 -5.02 18.35 -7.74
CA SER A 918 -3.81 18.29 -6.92
C SER A 918 -4.22 18.03 -5.48
N PHE A 919 -3.65 17.00 -4.84
CA PHE A 919 -3.95 16.68 -3.43
C PHE A 919 -3.63 17.86 -2.51
N ALA A 920 -2.44 18.44 -2.67
CA ALA A 920 -2.05 19.74 -2.13
C ALA A 920 -1.11 20.43 -3.13
N HIS A 921 -1.15 21.76 -3.21
CA HIS A 921 -0.30 22.52 -4.14
C HIS A 921 1.16 22.66 -3.65
N HIS A 922 1.39 22.67 -2.34
CA HIS A 922 2.73 22.61 -1.73
C HIS A 922 2.75 21.55 -0.65
N TYR A 923 3.76 20.70 -0.71
CA TYR A 923 4.23 19.83 0.37
C TYR A 923 5.75 19.69 0.22
N SER A 924 6.44 18.99 1.12
CA SER A 924 7.88 18.72 0.95
C SER A 924 8.13 17.24 0.64
N ARG A 925 9.26 16.88 -0.01
CA ARG A 925 9.73 15.48 -0.08
C ARG A 925 11.21 15.30 0.30
N ASN A 926 11.50 14.09 0.72
CA ASN A 926 12.74 13.60 1.32
C ASN A 926 13.61 12.94 0.23
N ILE A 927 14.72 13.61 -0.16
CA ILE A 927 15.44 13.41 -1.44
C ILE A 927 16.97 13.48 -1.33
N ILE A 928 17.64 12.66 -2.13
CA ILE A 928 19.05 12.29 -2.07
C ILE A 928 19.69 12.63 -3.40
N ARG A 929 20.98 12.95 -3.39
CA ARG A 929 21.81 12.92 -4.61
C ARG A 929 22.85 11.81 -4.51
N GLN A 930 23.10 11.08 -5.59
CA GLN A 930 24.20 10.10 -5.64
C GLN A 930 25.52 10.78 -5.20
N GLY A 931 26.29 10.11 -4.35
CA GLY A 931 27.51 10.66 -3.74
C GLY A 931 27.31 11.52 -2.48
N LYS A 932 26.10 12.02 -2.16
CA LYS A 932 25.80 12.65 -0.86
C LYS A 932 25.31 11.61 0.16
N LYS A 933 25.66 11.80 1.44
CA LYS A 933 25.17 11.03 2.60
C LYS A 933 24.14 11.78 3.46
N SER A 934 23.70 12.94 2.97
CA SER A 934 22.63 13.76 3.52
C SER A 934 21.58 13.92 2.43
N LYS A 935 20.33 13.69 2.80
CA LYS A 935 19.17 13.97 1.96
C LYS A 935 18.60 15.33 2.39
N GLU A 936 17.97 16.03 1.45
CA GLU A 936 17.90 17.47 1.32
C GLU A 936 16.44 17.92 1.40
N LYS A 937 16.08 18.97 2.15
CA LYS A 937 14.68 19.42 2.22
C LYS A 937 14.36 20.18 0.94
N ILE A 938 13.86 19.45 -0.05
CA ILE A 938 13.31 20.01 -1.26
C ILE A 938 11.79 20.06 -1.08
N ASP A 939 11.24 21.24 -1.34
CA ASP A 939 9.80 21.40 -1.45
C ASP A 939 9.33 20.82 -2.78
N VAL A 940 8.23 20.09 -2.72
CA VAL A 940 7.55 19.51 -3.87
C VAL A 940 6.26 20.29 -4.07
N PHE A 941 6.37 21.24 -4.98
CA PHE A 941 5.23 21.98 -5.46
C PHE A 941 4.52 21.15 -6.53
N SER A 942 3.20 21.28 -6.62
CA SER A 942 2.43 20.81 -7.77
C SER A 942 2.88 21.57 -9.02
N PHE A 943 2.72 20.94 -10.19
CA PHE A 943 3.27 21.50 -11.42
C PHE A 943 2.69 22.89 -11.76
N GLU A 944 1.40 23.10 -11.50
CA GLU A 944 0.76 24.39 -11.69
C GLU A 944 1.28 25.46 -10.72
N LEU A 945 1.67 25.11 -9.49
CA LEU A 945 2.31 26.07 -8.58
C LEU A 945 3.77 26.37 -8.98
N LEU A 946 4.52 25.38 -9.49
CA LEU A 946 5.83 25.65 -10.11
C LEU A 946 5.71 26.64 -11.27
N ALA A 947 4.77 26.40 -12.19
CA ALA A 947 4.57 27.26 -13.35
C ALA A 947 4.11 28.67 -12.95
N TYR A 948 3.21 28.80 -11.98
CA TYR A 948 2.75 30.11 -11.49
C TYR A 948 3.88 30.90 -10.82
N ARG A 949 4.76 30.22 -10.07
CA ARG A 949 5.90 30.87 -9.41
C ARG A 949 6.98 31.32 -10.40
N GLU A 950 7.24 30.54 -11.45
CA GLU A 950 8.21 30.91 -12.49
C GLU A 950 7.69 32.01 -13.44
N MET A 951 6.38 32.05 -13.71
CA MET A 951 5.79 32.88 -14.77
C MET A 951 4.98 34.09 -14.30
N VAL A 952 4.50 34.11 -13.05
CA VAL A 952 3.55 35.13 -12.56
C VAL A 952 3.98 35.77 -11.24
N ASN A 953 4.21 34.98 -10.18
CA ASN A 953 4.55 35.48 -8.85
C ASN A 953 5.48 34.51 -8.11
N ALA A 954 6.77 34.84 -8.06
CA ALA A 954 7.82 34.03 -7.45
C ALA A 954 7.67 33.82 -5.94
N ASP A 955 6.83 34.59 -5.26
CA ASP A 955 6.59 34.50 -3.82
C ASP A 955 5.24 33.83 -3.46
N ALA A 956 4.44 33.46 -4.47
CA ALA A 956 3.11 32.88 -4.27
C ALA A 956 3.10 31.54 -3.51
N MET A 957 2.20 31.42 -2.52
CA MET A 957 2.09 30.28 -1.61
C MET A 957 0.61 29.98 -1.27
N PRO A 958 0.22 28.70 -1.13
CA PRO A 958 -1.12 28.34 -0.66
C PRO A 958 -1.34 28.78 0.79
N TYR A 959 -2.59 29.09 1.12
CA TYR A 959 -3.06 29.47 2.47
C TYR A 959 -2.30 30.66 3.11
N SER A 960 -1.75 31.58 2.32
CA SER A 960 -1.05 32.75 2.86
C SER A 960 -2.01 33.87 3.29
N ASP A 961 -1.86 34.37 4.51
CA ASP A 961 -2.55 35.59 4.96
C ASP A 961 -1.99 36.87 4.31
N ASN A 962 -0.81 36.82 3.67
CA ASN A 962 -0.23 37.97 2.97
C ASN A 962 -0.86 38.12 1.57
N PRO A 963 -1.59 39.21 1.26
CA PRO A 963 -2.23 39.39 -0.05
C PRO A 963 -1.26 39.28 -1.24
N ASP A 964 -0.03 39.77 -1.09
CA ASP A 964 0.99 39.73 -2.16
C ASP A 964 1.46 38.30 -2.49
N HIS A 965 1.22 37.33 -1.61
CA HIS A 965 1.60 35.92 -1.78
C HIS A 965 0.39 35.00 -2.07
N GLN A 966 -0.84 35.52 -2.06
CA GLN A 966 -2.04 34.70 -2.20
C GLN A 966 -2.17 34.06 -3.59
N LEU A 967 -2.66 32.81 -3.62
CA LEU A 967 -3.05 32.14 -4.86
C LEU A 967 -4.46 32.58 -5.29
N PRO A 968 -4.72 32.72 -6.60
CA PRO A 968 -6.06 32.93 -7.13
C PRO A 968 -7.03 31.81 -6.71
N ALA A 969 -8.29 32.15 -6.47
CA ALA A 969 -9.35 31.24 -5.99
C ALA A 969 -9.75 30.08 -6.94
N TYR A 970 -9.03 29.89 -8.05
CA TYR A 970 -9.11 28.71 -8.92
C TYR A 970 -8.05 27.65 -8.60
N PHE A 971 -7.05 27.95 -7.76
CA PHE A 971 -6.19 26.94 -7.12
C PHE A 971 -7.01 26.19 -6.07
N ILE A 972 -7.30 24.91 -6.36
CA ILE A 972 -8.24 24.06 -5.63
C ILE A 972 -7.55 22.74 -5.29
N ALA A 973 -7.50 22.41 -4.00
CA ALA A 973 -6.98 21.15 -3.48
C ALA A 973 -8.07 20.05 -3.51
N ALA A 974 -7.74 18.83 -3.10
CA ALA A 974 -8.70 17.72 -3.12
C ALA A 974 -9.89 17.90 -2.14
N ASP A 975 -9.67 18.52 -0.98
CA ASP A 975 -10.70 18.67 0.06
C ASP A 975 -11.75 19.76 -0.25
N ASP A 976 -11.41 20.69 -1.15
CA ASP A 976 -12.30 21.74 -1.66
C ASP A 976 -13.26 21.26 -2.78
N VAL A 977 -13.19 19.98 -3.13
CA VAL A 977 -13.96 19.35 -4.22
C VAL A 977 -15.04 18.44 -3.64
N THR A 978 -16.30 18.74 -3.95
CA THR A 978 -17.43 17.91 -3.46
C THR A 978 -17.46 16.53 -4.13
N PRO A 979 -18.04 15.49 -3.49
CA PRO A 979 -18.21 14.17 -4.11
C PRO A 979 -18.93 14.21 -5.46
N LYS A 980 -19.90 15.13 -5.60
CA LYS A 980 -20.62 15.38 -6.84
C LYS A 980 -19.69 15.88 -7.95
N GLN A 981 -18.79 16.81 -7.67
CA GLN A 981 -17.82 17.33 -8.63
C GLN A 981 -16.77 16.27 -9.03
N HIS A 982 -16.37 15.39 -8.11
CA HIS A 982 -15.56 14.22 -8.46
C HIS A 982 -16.29 13.30 -9.46
N VAL A 983 -17.59 13.02 -9.24
CA VAL A 983 -18.40 12.23 -10.17
C VAL A 983 -18.62 12.95 -11.51
N ASP A 984 -18.85 14.26 -11.52
CA ASP A 984 -19.07 15.05 -12.73
C ASP A 984 -17.82 15.11 -13.64
N ILE A 985 -16.64 15.32 -13.07
CA ILE A 985 -15.37 15.26 -13.81
C ILE A 985 -15.09 13.82 -14.29
N GLN A 986 -15.36 12.80 -13.46
CA GLN A 986 -15.23 11.40 -13.88
C GLN A 986 -16.20 11.09 -15.04
N ALA A 987 -17.43 11.60 -15.03
CA ALA A 987 -18.44 11.34 -16.06
C ALA A 987 -18.11 12.00 -17.40
N ALA A 988 -17.63 13.25 -17.38
CA ALA A 988 -17.17 13.96 -18.58
C ALA A 988 -16.05 13.20 -19.31
N ALA A 989 -15.09 12.65 -18.55
CA ALA A 989 -14.08 11.75 -19.12
C ALA A 989 -14.67 10.39 -19.55
N GLN A 990 -15.47 9.76 -18.68
CA GLN A 990 -15.94 8.37 -18.88
C GLN A 990 -16.78 8.20 -20.15
N LYS A 991 -17.51 9.24 -20.57
CA LYS A 991 -18.24 9.30 -21.84
C LYS A 991 -17.37 8.96 -23.06
N TRP A 992 -16.10 9.36 -23.05
CA TRP A 992 -15.16 9.15 -24.16
C TRP A 992 -14.05 8.12 -23.85
N ILE A 993 -14.08 7.47 -22.68
CA ILE A 993 -13.22 6.33 -22.34
C ILE A 993 -13.92 5.00 -22.63
N ASP A 994 -13.41 4.25 -23.61
CA ASP A 994 -13.94 2.94 -24.02
C ASP A 994 -13.66 1.82 -23.02
N SER A 995 -12.51 1.83 -22.32
CA SER A 995 -12.25 0.92 -21.19
C SER A 995 -12.83 1.50 -19.88
N SER A 996 -12.02 1.85 -18.88
CA SER A 996 -12.51 2.41 -17.60
C SER A 996 -11.56 3.45 -17.00
N ILE A 997 -11.99 4.08 -15.91
CA ILE A 997 -11.27 5.12 -15.16
C ILE A 997 -11.06 4.64 -13.72
N SER A 998 -9.85 4.83 -13.19
CA SER A 998 -9.57 4.74 -11.77
C SER A 998 -9.60 6.14 -11.16
N LYS A 999 -10.54 6.36 -10.23
CA LYS A 999 -10.82 7.61 -9.50
C LYS A 999 -11.31 7.22 -8.11
N THR A 1000 -10.81 7.88 -7.07
CA THR A 1000 -11.42 7.81 -5.73
C THR A 1000 -12.22 9.07 -5.50
N ALA A 1001 -13.53 8.97 -5.29
CA ALA A 1001 -14.32 10.09 -4.81
C ALA A 1001 -14.09 10.23 -3.29
N ASN A 1002 -13.25 11.19 -2.90
CA ASN A 1002 -13.11 11.53 -1.49
C ASN A 1002 -14.44 12.11 -0.98
N VAL A 1003 -14.82 11.75 0.24
CA VAL A 1003 -16.06 12.17 0.87
C VAL A 1003 -15.75 12.67 2.29
N PRO A 1004 -16.24 13.86 2.69
CA PRO A 1004 -16.07 14.36 4.05
C PRO A 1004 -16.63 13.39 5.11
N THR A 1005 -15.99 13.34 6.28
CA THR A 1005 -16.43 12.52 7.43
C THR A 1005 -17.85 12.85 7.86
N ASP A 1006 -18.18 14.13 7.88
CA ASP A 1006 -19.46 14.72 8.28
C ASP A 1006 -20.56 14.61 7.20
N PHE A 1007 -20.22 14.05 6.03
CA PHE A 1007 -21.15 13.95 4.90
C PHE A 1007 -22.35 13.03 5.24
N PRO A 1008 -23.61 13.51 5.17
CA PRO A 1008 -24.77 12.77 5.63
C PRO A 1008 -24.96 11.41 4.94
N TYR A 1009 -25.36 10.39 5.70
CA TYR A 1009 -25.59 9.04 5.17
C TYR A 1009 -26.69 8.98 4.10
N GLU A 1010 -27.73 9.83 4.20
CA GLU A 1010 -28.77 9.92 3.17
C GLU A 1010 -28.19 10.45 1.85
N ASP A 1011 -27.42 11.54 1.89
CA ASP A 1011 -26.73 12.08 0.70
C ASP A 1011 -25.65 11.12 0.17
N PHE A 1012 -25.00 10.33 1.04
CA PHE A 1012 -23.99 9.35 0.66
C PHE A 1012 -24.57 8.19 -0.16
N LYS A 1013 -25.73 7.66 0.24
CA LYS A 1013 -26.43 6.57 -0.47
C LYS A 1013 -26.73 6.94 -1.92
N ASP A 1014 -26.92 8.23 -2.20
CA ASP A 1014 -27.16 8.75 -3.54
C ASP A 1014 -25.89 8.96 -4.37
N ILE A 1015 -24.67 8.91 -3.81
CA ILE A 1015 -23.43 9.08 -4.60
C ILE A 1015 -23.29 7.99 -5.68
N TYR A 1016 -23.50 6.72 -5.31
CA TYR A 1016 -23.43 5.62 -6.28
C TYR A 1016 -24.68 5.54 -7.20
N GLN A 1017 -25.83 6.06 -6.76
CA GLN A 1017 -26.98 6.23 -7.64
C GLN A 1017 -26.74 7.35 -8.67
N TYR A 1018 -26.12 8.45 -8.26
CA TYR A 1018 -25.71 9.57 -9.11
C TYR A 1018 -24.62 9.14 -10.11
N ALA A 1019 -23.65 8.33 -9.67
CA ALA A 1019 -22.66 7.70 -10.53
C ALA A 1019 -23.30 6.83 -11.62
N TYR A 1020 -24.31 6.03 -11.26
CA TYR A 1020 -25.09 5.22 -12.20
C TYR A 1020 -25.89 6.09 -13.18
N ASP A 1021 -26.62 7.10 -12.69
CA ASP A 1021 -27.41 8.00 -13.53
C ASP A 1021 -26.54 8.91 -14.42
N LYS A 1022 -25.28 9.12 -14.05
CA LYS A 1022 -24.23 9.74 -14.88
C LYS A 1022 -23.56 8.78 -15.87
N GLY A 1023 -23.98 7.52 -15.90
CA GLY A 1023 -23.50 6.51 -16.85
C GLY A 1023 -22.07 6.02 -16.57
N LEU A 1024 -21.57 6.14 -15.34
CA LEU A 1024 -20.24 5.64 -14.97
C LEU A 1024 -20.15 4.11 -15.08
N LYS A 1025 -18.94 3.62 -15.31
CA LYS A 1025 -18.63 2.18 -15.35
C LYS A 1025 -18.25 1.61 -13.97
N GLY A 1026 -17.99 2.50 -13.01
CA GLY A 1026 -17.71 2.18 -11.62
C GLY A 1026 -17.36 3.42 -10.84
N CYS A 1027 -17.43 3.34 -9.51
CA CYS A 1027 -17.07 4.40 -8.59
C CYS A 1027 -16.49 3.78 -7.33
N THR A 1028 -15.53 4.47 -6.72
CA THR A 1028 -15.01 4.14 -5.39
C THR A 1028 -15.11 5.39 -4.55
N THR A 1029 -16.00 5.41 -3.55
CA THR A 1029 -15.96 6.43 -2.51
C THR A 1029 -14.92 6.06 -1.45
N PHE A 1030 -14.24 7.07 -0.92
CA PHE A 1030 -13.55 6.97 0.35
C PHE A 1030 -14.16 8.02 1.27
N ARG A 1031 -15.07 7.57 2.15
CA ARG A 1031 -15.50 8.35 3.32
C ARG A 1031 -14.72 7.84 4.52
N PHE A 1032 -14.20 8.78 5.31
CA PHE A 1032 -13.68 8.46 6.63
C PHE A 1032 -14.84 8.24 7.64
N ASN A 1033 -14.81 7.17 8.45
CA ASN A 1033 -15.93 6.82 9.35
C ASN A 1033 -15.49 6.42 10.77
N PRO A 1034 -15.55 7.31 11.77
CA PRO A 1034 -14.99 7.08 13.11
C PRO A 1034 -15.74 6.05 13.98
N GLU A 1035 -16.69 5.28 13.46
CA GLU A 1035 -17.27 4.11 14.15
C GLU A 1035 -16.76 2.75 13.61
N VAL A 1036 -15.96 2.74 12.54
CA VAL A 1036 -15.53 1.51 11.86
C VAL A 1036 -14.15 1.63 11.22
N PHE A 1037 -13.88 2.81 10.66
CA PHE A 1037 -12.53 3.27 10.38
C PHE A 1037 -12.11 4.20 11.51
N GLN A 1038 -11.30 3.77 12.47
CA GLN A 1038 -10.57 4.74 13.29
C GLN A 1038 -9.18 5.04 12.70
N GLY A 1039 -9.22 5.75 11.55
CA GLY A 1039 -8.31 6.87 11.37
C GLY A 1039 -7.94 7.44 9.97
N VAL A 1040 -6.87 8.26 9.97
CA VAL A 1040 -6.80 9.66 9.49
C VAL A 1040 -6.98 9.91 7.99
N LEU A 1041 -7.06 11.21 7.67
CA LEU A 1041 -8.20 11.87 7.06
C LEU A 1041 -9.46 11.89 7.96
N VAL A 1042 -9.27 11.80 9.29
CA VAL A 1042 -10.17 12.38 10.30
C VAL A 1042 -9.79 13.85 10.42
N LYS A 1043 -10.73 14.77 10.28
CA LYS A 1043 -10.48 16.17 10.66
C LYS A 1043 -10.76 16.28 12.15
N ALA A 1044 -10.04 17.18 12.85
CA ALA A 1044 -10.25 17.39 14.28
C ALA A 1044 -11.71 17.73 14.64
N SER A 1045 -12.41 18.43 13.73
CA SER A 1045 -13.85 18.75 13.82
C SER A 1045 -14.76 17.53 13.93
N ASP A 1046 -14.39 16.40 13.32
CA ASP A 1046 -15.33 15.30 13.10
C ASP A 1046 -15.34 14.37 14.32
N LEU A 1047 -14.17 14.22 14.94
CA LEU A 1047 -13.93 13.49 16.18
C LEU A 1047 -14.64 14.14 17.39
N GLU A 1048 -14.80 15.46 17.36
CA GLU A 1048 -15.48 16.27 18.39
C GLU A 1048 -17.02 16.24 18.28
N ASN A 1049 -17.57 15.89 17.10
CA ASN A 1049 -19.02 15.96 16.86
C ASN A 1049 -19.78 14.63 17.06
N THR A 1050 -19.15 13.47 16.86
CA THR A 1050 -19.80 12.15 17.01
C THR A 1050 -20.08 11.79 18.48
N THR A 1051 -21.17 11.06 18.75
CA THR A 1051 -21.54 10.54 20.09
C THR A 1051 -21.59 9.01 20.06
N TYR A 1052 -21.00 8.39 21.08
CA TYR A 1052 -20.87 6.94 21.26
C TYR A 1052 -21.67 6.48 22.48
N GLN A 1053 -22.21 5.27 22.44
CA GLN A 1053 -23.14 4.75 23.44
C GLN A 1053 -22.64 3.41 24.00
N PHE A 1054 -22.66 3.27 25.32
CA PHE A 1054 -22.21 2.08 26.05
C PHE A 1054 -23.35 1.52 26.91
N THR A 1055 -23.52 0.20 26.92
CA THR A 1055 -24.48 -0.50 27.78
C THR A 1055 -23.73 -1.30 28.84
N LEU A 1056 -24.09 -1.14 30.11
CA LEU A 1056 -23.47 -1.83 31.24
C LEU A 1056 -24.13 -3.19 31.53
N GLU A 1057 -23.49 -4.03 32.36
CA GLU A 1057 -23.98 -5.38 32.71
C GLU A 1057 -25.36 -5.40 33.41
N ASP A 1058 -25.75 -4.31 34.08
CA ASP A 1058 -27.06 -4.16 34.73
C ASP A 1058 -28.16 -3.65 33.78
N GLY A 1059 -27.78 -3.24 32.56
CA GLY A 1059 -28.67 -2.70 31.53
C GLY A 1059 -28.79 -1.17 31.52
N GLU A 1060 -28.02 -0.43 32.35
CA GLU A 1060 -27.94 1.03 32.23
C GLU A 1060 -27.11 1.45 30.99
N VAL A 1061 -27.41 2.63 30.42
CA VAL A 1061 -26.86 3.10 29.14
C VAL A 1061 -26.27 4.51 29.28
N ILE A 1062 -25.05 4.69 28.77
CA ILE A 1062 -24.24 5.91 28.89
C ILE A 1062 -23.90 6.44 27.48
N GLU A 1063 -23.95 7.76 27.28
CA GLU A 1063 -23.65 8.43 26.00
C GLU A 1063 -22.57 9.52 26.17
N LEU A 1064 -21.56 9.55 25.30
CA LEU A 1064 -20.37 10.42 25.38
C LEU A 1064 -19.87 10.87 24.00
N LYS A 1065 -19.19 12.02 23.88
CA LYS A 1065 -18.59 12.50 22.62
C LYS A 1065 -17.30 11.76 22.25
N GLY A 1066 -16.96 11.71 20.97
CA GLY A 1066 -15.79 10.98 20.46
C GLY A 1066 -14.45 11.39 21.05
N ASN A 1067 -14.35 12.64 21.53
CA ASN A 1067 -13.23 13.22 22.24
C ASN A 1067 -13.40 13.25 23.79
N ASP A 1068 -14.57 12.89 24.34
CA ASP A 1068 -14.75 12.75 25.79
C ASP A 1068 -13.91 11.56 26.29
N GLU A 1069 -13.21 11.76 27.41
CA GLU A 1069 -12.41 10.71 28.06
C GLU A 1069 -13.31 9.83 28.94
N ILE A 1070 -13.21 8.51 28.76
CA ILE A 1070 -13.92 7.48 29.53
C ILE A 1070 -12.91 6.48 30.11
N GLU A 1071 -13.08 6.11 31.38
CA GLU A 1071 -12.28 5.07 32.04
C GLU A 1071 -13.02 3.71 31.94
N TYR A 1072 -12.37 2.70 31.35
CA TYR A 1072 -12.92 1.34 31.20
C TYR A 1072 -11.82 0.30 31.43
N ASP A 1073 -12.11 -0.71 32.25
CA ASP A 1073 -11.16 -1.73 32.75
C ASP A 1073 -9.83 -1.16 33.31
N GLY A 1074 -9.84 0.11 33.75
CA GLY A 1074 -8.69 0.83 34.32
C GLY A 1074 -7.84 1.63 33.32
N GLU A 1075 -8.20 1.68 32.04
CA GLU A 1075 -7.57 2.56 31.05
C GLU A 1075 -8.49 3.71 30.61
N ILE A 1076 -7.90 4.89 30.36
CA ILE A 1076 -8.63 6.05 29.83
C ILE A 1076 -8.52 6.06 28.32
N HIS A 1077 -9.67 5.95 27.66
CA HIS A 1077 -9.82 6.07 26.22
C HIS A 1077 -10.61 7.33 25.90
N SER A 1078 -10.53 7.87 24.68
CA SER A 1078 -11.65 8.68 24.20
C SER A 1078 -12.82 7.75 23.85
N ALA A 1079 -14.07 8.21 23.97
CA ALA A 1079 -15.24 7.33 23.78
C ALA A 1079 -15.26 6.65 22.40
N ALA A 1080 -14.74 7.32 21.36
CA ALA A 1080 -14.52 6.70 20.06
C ALA A 1080 -13.62 5.45 20.16
N ASN A 1081 -12.41 5.59 20.73
CA ASN A 1081 -11.42 4.52 20.79
C ASN A 1081 -11.89 3.31 21.60
N LEU A 1082 -12.63 3.52 22.71
CA LEU A 1082 -13.21 2.42 23.48
C LEU A 1082 -14.30 1.69 22.71
N PHE A 1083 -15.17 2.42 22.01
CA PHE A 1083 -16.30 1.82 21.29
C PHE A 1083 -15.82 0.89 20.18
N ASP A 1084 -14.80 1.28 19.40
CA ASP A 1084 -14.19 0.41 18.38
C ASP A 1084 -13.44 -0.77 19.03
N ALA A 1085 -12.73 -0.55 20.13
CA ALA A 1085 -12.03 -1.61 20.87
C ALA A 1085 -12.99 -2.72 21.36
N LEU A 1086 -14.18 -2.34 21.86
CA LEU A 1086 -15.28 -3.25 22.21
C LEU A 1086 -15.93 -3.91 20.99
N LYS A 1087 -16.22 -3.14 19.94
CA LYS A 1087 -16.92 -3.58 18.71
C LYS A 1087 -16.14 -4.62 17.91
N GLU A 1088 -14.84 -4.41 17.77
CA GLU A 1088 -13.89 -5.39 17.23
C GLU A 1088 -13.46 -6.45 18.27
N GLY A 1089 -14.06 -6.51 19.47
CA GLY A 1089 -13.89 -7.61 20.43
C GLY A 1089 -12.51 -7.80 21.06
N TYR A 1090 -11.84 -6.74 21.53
CA TYR A 1090 -10.66 -6.92 22.43
C TYR A 1090 -11.08 -7.57 23.73
N TYR A 1091 -11.98 -6.87 24.40
CA TYR A 1091 -12.75 -7.37 25.51
C TYR A 1091 -13.74 -8.35 24.88
N GLY A 1092 -13.68 -9.61 25.31
CA GLY A 1092 -14.48 -10.68 24.70
C GLY A 1092 -15.98 -10.42 24.87
N LYS A 1093 -16.80 -11.05 24.02
CA LYS A 1093 -18.24 -11.10 24.27
C LYS A 1093 -18.53 -11.74 25.62
N LEU A 1094 -19.39 -11.08 26.40
CA LEU A 1094 -20.24 -11.69 27.42
C LEU A 1094 -21.24 -12.66 26.75
#